data_AF-A0A2I2GAT9-F1
#
_entry.id   AF-A0A2I2GAT9-F1
#
_cell.length_a   1.000
_cell.length_b   1.000
_cell.length_c   1.000
_cell.angle_alpha   90.00
_cell.angle_beta   90.00
_cell.angle_gamma   90.00
#
_symmetry.space_group_name_H-M   'P 1'
#
loop_
_entity.id
_entity.type
_entity.pdbx_description
1 polymer ?
#
loop_
_entity_poly.entity_id
_entity_poly.type
_entity_poly.pdbx_seq_one_letter_code
_entity_poly.pdbx_strand_id
1 'polypeptide(L)'
;MTSFAPARSLGPGMTLQPPLSRCGRGPGLVLLRPHSHAICDGQNTGLDPAPVQKWAEESYAVVQITIDESESLRERVNQAVDELRSLPECDQEKLGLLVYGSTEEYPPSFASVLRESAPSFAAAVSFADHGISDIPVLLHLAPPTDQPQTQPTKVYTYPEASSPQFILPGHGDFIAAAAGVAHSRSLTFVKKYLDGPYFDLEKIWDEHTFYEFEERLVEKTMATMVQEPYVNHTTTLTGGIGRAKLSNFYLNHFIFQNPKDTRLELISRTVGVDRVVDEFICHMTHNMKIDWMLPGLPPTGKPLQVPFTAVVNIRGDRLYHEHIAWDQATVLVQLGLMPQYLPYPYALDGREPGVGKRFEYRVPAAGAECAAKLQNEHLVESNGMFAGKAIAQRLIRENYSVCINDTPSSTAEIQSLVHDLNSSQSQSQSPSRPNAIGIPADVTSPSAVSAMVSETVRQLGPLTLMVANAGIAQVKPLLSCSSVDIERLFEVNFNGVFNCYTEAARQMIAQGPPSTPAGPGSSGDSAGVGVYKILGAASIVAHKPFATLGLYSASKFAVRGLTQAFAMEMAPHNITVNAYAPGIVDTPMWEGIDAGLGAIQGRAKGDSMKVYSERLVALGRTSQPDDVAGVVGGFLAGRDSDYVTGQTVVVDGGVVFT
;
A
#
# COMPACT_ATOMS: atom_id res chain seq x y z
N MET A 1 -25.53 -18.50 -29.12
CA MET A 1 -26.63 -18.10 -28.21
C MET A 1 -27.21 -19.36 -27.56
N THR A 2 -26.77 -19.73 -26.37
CA THR A 2 -27.50 -20.71 -25.54
C THR A 2 -28.78 -20.02 -25.05
N SER A 3 -29.95 -20.44 -25.52
CA SER A 3 -31.22 -19.88 -25.04
C SER A 3 -31.41 -20.29 -23.59
N PHE A 4 -31.38 -19.32 -22.68
CA PHE A 4 -31.78 -19.54 -21.29
C PHE A 4 -33.25 -19.97 -21.24
N ALA A 5 -33.61 -20.83 -20.28
CA ALA A 5 -35.01 -21.18 -20.07
C ALA A 5 -35.78 -19.92 -19.64
N PRO A 6 -36.82 -19.50 -20.39
CA PRO A 6 -37.54 -18.28 -20.07
C PRO A 6 -38.33 -18.45 -18.76
N ALA A 7 -38.48 -17.35 -18.02
CA ALA A 7 -39.39 -17.29 -16.88
C ALA A 7 -40.79 -17.75 -17.29
N ARG A 8 -41.45 -18.52 -16.43
CA ARG A 8 -42.82 -19.02 -16.62
C ARG A 8 -43.74 -18.40 -15.57
N SER A 9 -44.88 -17.85 -15.99
CA SER A 9 -45.91 -17.42 -15.04
C SER A 9 -46.68 -18.64 -14.53
N LEU A 10 -46.87 -18.73 -13.22
CA LEU A 10 -47.65 -19.79 -12.55
C LEU A 10 -49.06 -19.31 -12.15
N GLY A 11 -49.42 -18.09 -12.55
CA GLY A 11 -50.64 -17.39 -12.13
C GLY A 11 -50.35 -15.95 -11.69
N PRO A 12 -51.38 -15.18 -11.27
CA PRO A 12 -51.22 -13.81 -10.80
C PRO A 12 -50.19 -13.76 -9.66
N GLY A 13 -49.20 -12.87 -9.75
CA GLY A 13 -48.19 -12.65 -8.70
C GLY A 13 -47.14 -13.77 -8.53
N MET A 14 -47.16 -14.84 -9.33
CA MET A 14 -46.20 -15.96 -9.22
C MET A 14 -45.41 -16.20 -10.51
N THR A 15 -44.09 -16.28 -10.36
CA THR A 15 -43.15 -16.51 -11.46
C THR A 15 -42.15 -17.59 -11.09
N LEU A 16 -41.98 -18.58 -11.96
CA LEU A 16 -40.93 -19.60 -11.89
C LEU A 16 -39.80 -19.24 -12.86
N GLN A 17 -38.57 -19.19 -12.35
CA GLN A 17 -37.35 -19.01 -13.12
C GLN A 17 -36.44 -20.24 -12.93
N PRO A 18 -36.22 -21.06 -13.97
CA PRO A 18 -35.21 -22.12 -13.91
C PRO A 18 -33.79 -21.55 -13.77
N PRO A 19 -32.80 -22.35 -13.33
CA PRO A 19 -31.40 -21.96 -13.23
C PRO A 19 -30.87 -21.33 -14.52
N LEU A 20 -30.12 -20.24 -14.40
CA LEU A 20 -29.50 -19.50 -15.52
C LEU A 20 -28.02 -19.83 -15.74
N SER A 21 -27.43 -20.68 -14.90
CA SER A 21 -26.08 -21.22 -15.11
C SER A 21 -26.03 -22.15 -16.34
N ARG A 22 -24.84 -22.43 -16.86
CA ARG A 22 -24.63 -23.43 -17.93
C ARG A 22 -24.92 -24.85 -17.44
N CYS A 23 -24.81 -25.11 -16.13
CA CYS A 23 -25.22 -26.38 -15.53
C CYS A 23 -26.72 -26.66 -15.68
N GLY A 24 -27.55 -25.59 -15.73
CA GLY A 24 -28.98 -25.69 -15.97
C GLY A 24 -29.77 -26.42 -14.89
N ARG A 25 -29.17 -26.66 -13.71
CA ARG A 25 -29.76 -27.37 -12.58
C ARG A 25 -29.25 -26.82 -11.25
N GLY A 26 -30.06 -26.89 -10.20
CA GLY A 26 -29.62 -26.66 -8.83
C GLY A 26 -30.77 -26.67 -7.82
N PRO A 27 -30.51 -26.32 -6.55
CA PRO A 27 -31.52 -26.33 -5.49
C PRO A 27 -32.66 -25.34 -5.74
N GLY A 28 -33.81 -25.61 -5.11
CA GLY A 28 -34.98 -24.76 -5.22
C GLY A 28 -35.05 -23.67 -4.14
N LEU A 29 -35.50 -22.47 -4.53
CA LEU A 29 -35.77 -21.35 -3.64
C LEU A 29 -37.19 -20.83 -3.84
N VAL A 30 -37.91 -20.63 -2.75
CA VAL A 30 -39.13 -19.83 -2.74
C VAL A 30 -38.79 -18.43 -2.24
N LEU A 31 -39.11 -17.42 -3.04
CA LEU A 31 -38.84 -16.01 -2.76
C LEU A 31 -40.14 -15.28 -2.53
N LEU A 32 -40.32 -14.73 -1.33
CA LEU A 32 -41.47 -13.91 -0.95
C LEU A 32 -41.10 -12.43 -0.99
N ARG A 33 -41.96 -11.62 -1.61
CA ARG A 33 -41.86 -10.16 -1.60
C ARG A 33 -43.25 -9.51 -1.49
N PRO A 34 -43.37 -8.31 -0.89
CA PRO A 34 -44.62 -7.57 -0.86
C PRO A 34 -44.95 -6.97 -2.24
N HIS A 35 -46.22 -6.60 -2.46
CA HIS A 35 -46.66 -5.98 -3.70
C HIS A 35 -45.95 -4.64 -4.00
N SER A 36 -45.62 -3.86 -2.96
CA SER A 36 -44.86 -2.60 -3.05
C SER A 36 -43.56 -2.75 -3.85
N HIS A 37 -42.88 -3.90 -3.70
CA HIS A 37 -41.60 -4.16 -4.36
C HIS A 37 -41.73 -4.40 -5.87
N ALA A 38 -42.91 -4.76 -6.39
CA ALA A 38 -43.09 -5.00 -7.82
C ALA A 38 -42.85 -3.73 -8.66
N ILE A 39 -43.06 -2.55 -8.07
CA ILE A 39 -42.83 -1.26 -8.72
C ILE A 39 -41.32 -1.01 -8.90
N CYS A 40 -40.48 -1.49 -7.97
CA CYS A 40 -39.04 -1.28 -7.98
C CYS A 40 -38.35 -1.98 -9.17
N ASP A 41 -38.89 -3.12 -9.63
CA ASP A 41 -38.33 -3.84 -10.79
C ASP A 41 -38.27 -2.93 -12.04
N GLY A 42 -39.28 -2.08 -12.25
CA GLY A 42 -39.34 -1.14 -13.37
C GLY A 42 -38.52 0.14 -13.17
N GLN A 43 -38.07 0.41 -11.95
CA GLN A 43 -37.26 1.58 -11.58
C GLN A 43 -35.77 1.25 -11.46
N ASN A 44 -35.40 -0.03 -11.51
CA ASN A 44 -34.02 -0.47 -11.41
C ASN A 44 -33.22 -0.05 -12.64
N THR A 45 -32.27 0.88 -12.43
CA THR A 45 -31.30 1.32 -13.44
C THR A 45 -29.88 0.82 -13.14
N GLY A 46 -29.71 0.03 -12.07
CA GLY A 46 -28.43 -0.50 -11.62
C GLY A 46 -28.07 -1.85 -12.25
N LEU A 47 -26.89 -2.36 -11.88
CA LEU A 47 -26.35 -3.65 -12.36
C LEU A 47 -26.81 -4.85 -11.53
N ASP A 48 -27.34 -4.60 -10.33
CA ASP A 48 -27.87 -5.68 -9.50
C ASP A 48 -29.28 -6.01 -10.01
N PRO A 49 -29.52 -7.23 -10.56
CA PRO A 49 -30.80 -7.56 -11.15
C PRO A 49 -31.86 -7.82 -10.07
N ALA A 50 -33.11 -7.92 -10.51
CA ALA A 50 -34.22 -8.29 -9.62
C ALA A 50 -33.91 -9.62 -8.89
N PRO A 51 -34.35 -9.79 -7.62
CA PRO A 51 -33.98 -10.94 -6.80
C PRO A 51 -34.19 -12.31 -7.48
N VAL A 52 -35.30 -12.50 -8.21
CA VAL A 52 -35.57 -13.75 -8.95
C VAL A 52 -34.49 -14.08 -9.98
N GLN A 53 -34.01 -13.09 -10.74
CA GLN A 53 -32.94 -13.27 -11.71
C GLN A 53 -31.60 -13.47 -11.01
N LYS A 54 -31.32 -12.68 -9.96
CA LYS A 54 -30.06 -12.75 -9.21
C LYS A 54 -29.80 -14.15 -8.65
N TRP A 55 -30.80 -14.77 -8.04
CA TRP A 55 -30.68 -16.13 -7.49
C TRP A 55 -30.68 -17.21 -8.58
N ALA A 56 -31.35 -17.00 -9.70
CA ALA A 56 -31.28 -17.93 -10.82
C ALA A 56 -29.90 -17.91 -11.51
N GLU A 57 -29.23 -16.75 -11.58
CA GLU A 57 -27.83 -16.64 -12.03
C GLU A 57 -26.86 -17.40 -11.12
N GLU A 58 -27.19 -17.52 -9.82
CA GLU A 58 -26.47 -18.39 -8.86
C GLU A 58 -26.77 -19.89 -9.04
N SER A 59 -27.51 -20.27 -10.08
CA SER A 59 -27.92 -21.63 -10.41
C SER A 59 -29.04 -22.22 -9.55
N TYR A 60 -29.84 -21.41 -8.87
CA TYR A 60 -31.04 -21.89 -8.18
C TYR A 60 -32.27 -21.90 -9.10
N ALA A 61 -33.17 -22.85 -8.90
CA ALA A 61 -34.53 -22.78 -9.44
C ALA A 61 -35.37 -21.91 -8.49
N VAL A 62 -35.96 -20.82 -8.97
CA VAL A 62 -36.60 -19.83 -8.10
C VAL A 62 -38.08 -19.68 -8.42
N VAL A 63 -38.96 -19.86 -7.43
CA VAL A 63 -40.36 -19.41 -7.51
C VAL A 63 -40.51 -18.14 -6.68
N GLN A 64 -40.79 -17.03 -7.35
CA GLN A 64 -41.10 -15.75 -6.73
C GLN A 64 -42.62 -15.63 -6.52
N ILE A 65 -43.04 -15.25 -5.32
CA ILE A 65 -44.41 -14.96 -4.94
C ILE A 65 -44.48 -13.48 -4.51
N THR A 66 -45.30 -12.70 -5.21
CA THR A 66 -45.62 -11.31 -4.86
C THR A 66 -46.94 -11.30 -4.09
N ILE A 67 -46.90 -10.86 -2.85
CA ILE A 67 -48.00 -10.99 -1.90
C ILE A 67 -48.83 -9.70 -1.89
N ASP A 68 -50.16 -9.85 -2.05
CA ASP A 68 -51.17 -8.80 -1.95
C ASP A 68 -52.18 -9.12 -0.83
N GLU A 69 -52.98 -8.14 -0.39
CA GLU A 69 -53.86 -8.20 0.79
C GLU A 69 -54.97 -9.28 0.73
N SER A 70 -55.25 -9.84 -0.44
CA SER A 70 -56.46 -10.63 -0.70
C SER A 70 -56.27 -12.15 -0.84
N GLU A 71 -55.06 -12.69 -0.62
CA GLU A 71 -54.72 -14.05 -1.09
C GLU A 71 -54.23 -15.02 -0.01
N SER A 72 -54.52 -16.32 -0.18
CA SER A 72 -54.09 -17.40 0.72
C SER A 72 -52.60 -17.72 0.53
N LEU A 73 -51.73 -17.09 1.32
CA LEU A 73 -50.27 -17.32 1.27
C LEU A 73 -49.89 -18.81 1.38
N ARG A 74 -50.56 -19.56 2.26
CA ARG A 74 -50.26 -20.98 2.48
C ARG A 74 -50.43 -21.80 1.21
N GLU A 75 -51.53 -21.57 0.47
CA GLU A 75 -51.79 -22.26 -0.79
C GLU A 75 -50.74 -21.91 -1.84
N ARG A 76 -50.34 -20.64 -1.94
CA ARG A 76 -49.29 -20.20 -2.88
C ARG A 76 -47.92 -20.78 -2.54
N VAL A 77 -47.56 -20.86 -1.26
CA VAL A 77 -46.30 -21.48 -0.82
C VAL A 77 -46.32 -22.98 -1.13
N ASN A 78 -47.42 -23.68 -0.87
CA ASN A 78 -47.57 -25.10 -1.22
C ASN A 78 -47.46 -25.31 -2.72
N GLN A 79 -48.15 -24.49 -3.52
CA GLN A 79 -48.05 -24.53 -4.98
C GLN A 79 -46.60 -24.29 -5.44
N ALA A 80 -45.90 -23.31 -4.89
CA ALA A 80 -44.50 -23.03 -5.24
C ALA A 80 -43.57 -24.21 -4.92
N VAL A 81 -43.77 -24.86 -3.77
CA VAL A 81 -43.02 -26.06 -3.37
C VAL A 81 -43.30 -27.22 -4.33
N ASP A 82 -44.55 -27.45 -4.70
CA ASP A 82 -44.94 -28.52 -5.63
C ASP A 82 -44.38 -28.27 -7.04
N GLU A 83 -44.43 -27.03 -7.52
CA GLU A 83 -43.86 -26.62 -8.81
C GLU A 83 -42.35 -26.84 -8.84
N LEU A 84 -41.61 -26.41 -7.80
CA LEU A 84 -40.17 -26.66 -7.68
C LEU A 84 -39.85 -28.15 -7.64
N ARG A 85 -40.60 -28.94 -6.87
CA ARG A 85 -40.40 -30.41 -6.81
C ARG A 85 -40.70 -31.09 -8.13
N SER A 86 -41.62 -30.56 -8.92
CA SER A 86 -41.97 -31.10 -10.24
C SER A 86 -40.98 -30.70 -11.34
N LEU A 87 -40.16 -29.67 -11.12
CA LEU A 87 -39.23 -29.12 -12.11
C LEU A 87 -37.99 -30.03 -12.26
N PRO A 88 -37.70 -30.58 -13.46
CA PRO A 88 -36.51 -31.42 -13.69
C PRO A 88 -35.18 -30.73 -13.40
N GLU A 89 -35.13 -29.42 -13.57
CA GLU A 89 -33.98 -28.55 -13.32
C GLU A 89 -33.79 -28.21 -11.82
N CYS A 90 -34.70 -28.63 -10.94
CA CYS A 90 -34.60 -28.40 -9.50
C CYS A 90 -34.13 -29.67 -8.77
N ASP A 91 -33.16 -29.53 -7.88
CA ASP A 91 -32.83 -30.58 -6.93
C ASP A 91 -33.96 -30.72 -5.90
N GLN A 92 -34.53 -31.92 -5.82
CA GLN A 92 -35.79 -32.15 -5.09
C GLN A 92 -35.60 -32.36 -3.57
N GLU A 93 -34.35 -32.45 -3.09
CA GLU A 93 -34.09 -32.85 -1.70
C GLU A 93 -34.38 -31.74 -0.68
N LYS A 94 -33.91 -30.51 -0.94
CA LYS A 94 -33.99 -29.40 0.02
C LYS A 94 -34.34 -28.10 -0.69
N LEU A 95 -35.29 -27.37 -0.13
CA LEU A 95 -35.73 -26.06 -0.61
C LEU A 95 -35.37 -24.97 0.40
N GLY A 96 -34.99 -23.80 -0.08
CA GLY A 96 -34.72 -22.63 0.75
C GLY A 96 -35.82 -21.58 0.66
N LEU A 97 -35.92 -20.74 1.68
CA LEU A 97 -36.88 -19.65 1.74
C LEU A 97 -36.15 -18.30 1.81
N LEU A 98 -36.57 -17.34 0.98
CA LEU A 98 -36.08 -15.97 0.99
C LEU A 98 -37.24 -15.01 1.25
N VAL A 99 -37.12 -14.13 2.23
CA VAL A 99 -38.19 -13.20 2.61
C VAL A 99 -37.68 -11.77 2.53
N TYR A 100 -38.14 -11.04 1.53
CA TYR A 100 -37.85 -9.62 1.30
C TYR A 100 -38.93 -8.73 1.92
N GLY A 101 -38.60 -7.49 2.27
CA GLY A 101 -39.56 -6.51 2.80
C GLY A 101 -39.70 -6.55 4.31
N SER A 102 -40.21 -5.44 4.87
CA SER A 102 -40.41 -5.27 6.31
C SER A 102 -41.71 -5.92 6.78
N THR A 103 -41.90 -6.02 8.10
CA THR A 103 -43.11 -6.58 8.71
C THR A 103 -44.37 -5.79 8.38
N GLU A 104 -44.26 -4.48 8.19
CA GLU A 104 -45.38 -3.57 7.95
C GLU A 104 -45.90 -3.62 6.50
N GLU A 105 -45.09 -4.13 5.57
CA GLU A 105 -45.44 -4.24 4.14
C GLU A 105 -46.30 -5.47 3.82
N TYR A 106 -46.44 -6.36 4.79
CA TYR A 106 -47.23 -7.58 4.63
C TYR A 106 -48.54 -7.53 5.41
N PRO A 107 -49.57 -8.29 4.99
CA PRO A 107 -50.80 -8.41 5.77
C PRO A 107 -50.53 -8.92 7.20
N PRO A 108 -51.30 -8.52 8.22
CA PRO A 108 -51.07 -8.91 9.62
C PRO A 108 -50.99 -10.43 9.87
N SER A 109 -51.61 -11.24 9.01
CA SER A 109 -51.58 -12.71 9.07
C SER A 109 -50.30 -13.33 8.50
N PHE A 110 -49.45 -12.56 7.82
CA PHE A 110 -48.27 -13.03 7.10
C PHE A 110 -47.31 -13.80 8.00
N ALA A 111 -46.88 -13.21 9.12
CA ALA A 111 -45.93 -13.83 10.03
C ALA A 111 -46.44 -15.16 10.61
N SER A 112 -47.74 -15.26 10.94
CA SER A 112 -48.31 -16.52 11.43
C SER A 112 -48.34 -17.60 10.35
N VAL A 113 -48.75 -17.26 9.13
CA VAL A 113 -48.83 -18.23 8.02
C VAL A 113 -47.44 -18.65 7.55
N LEU A 114 -46.47 -17.73 7.57
CA LEU A 114 -45.08 -18.00 7.26
C LEU A 114 -44.47 -19.00 8.23
N ARG A 115 -44.70 -18.84 9.54
CA ARG A 115 -44.26 -19.82 10.56
C ARG A 115 -44.82 -21.21 10.31
N GLU A 116 -46.10 -21.32 9.97
CA GLU A 116 -46.73 -22.61 9.69
C GLU A 116 -46.19 -23.28 8.42
N SER A 117 -45.72 -22.48 7.45
CA SER A 117 -45.17 -22.98 6.18
C SER A 117 -43.67 -23.25 6.25
N ALA A 118 -42.95 -22.62 7.19
CA ALA A 118 -41.49 -22.71 7.36
C ALA A 118 -40.93 -24.14 7.44
N PRO A 119 -41.59 -25.13 8.09
CA PRO A 119 -41.09 -26.51 8.15
C PRO A 119 -40.91 -27.21 6.79
N SER A 120 -41.43 -26.63 5.70
CA SER A 120 -41.23 -27.14 4.33
C SER A 120 -39.84 -26.82 3.76
N PHE A 121 -39.05 -25.98 4.44
CA PHE A 121 -37.76 -25.47 3.98
C PHE A 121 -36.61 -25.92 4.87
N ALA A 122 -35.42 -26.06 4.30
CA ALA A 122 -34.21 -26.43 5.04
C ALA A 122 -33.57 -25.24 5.78
N ALA A 123 -33.77 -24.01 5.28
CA ALA A 123 -33.27 -22.78 5.87
C ALA A 123 -34.00 -21.56 5.29
N ALA A 124 -33.97 -20.44 6.03
CA ALA A 124 -34.51 -19.17 5.57
C ALA A 124 -33.49 -18.02 5.68
N VAL A 125 -33.55 -17.10 4.73
CA VAL A 125 -32.91 -15.78 4.79
C VAL A 125 -34.00 -14.73 4.81
N SER A 126 -33.91 -13.77 5.72
CA SER A 126 -34.88 -12.69 5.83
C SER A 126 -34.21 -11.33 6.06
N PHE A 127 -34.82 -10.28 5.51
CA PHE A 127 -34.36 -8.88 5.64
C PHE A 127 -35.12 -8.10 6.74
N ALA A 128 -36.02 -8.78 7.45
CA ALA A 128 -36.68 -8.34 8.67
C ALA A 128 -37.00 -9.55 9.58
N ASP A 129 -37.28 -9.33 10.86
CA ASP A 129 -37.68 -10.42 11.77
C ASP A 129 -39.19 -10.72 11.61
N HIS A 130 -39.51 -11.77 10.85
CA HIS A 130 -40.88 -12.25 10.64
C HIS A 130 -41.27 -13.39 11.62
N GLY A 131 -40.46 -13.65 12.65
CA GLY A 131 -40.82 -14.62 13.67
C GLY A 131 -40.55 -16.09 13.33
N ILE A 132 -39.70 -16.40 12.35
CA ILE A 132 -39.37 -17.78 11.96
C ILE A 132 -38.38 -18.39 12.97
N SER A 133 -38.72 -19.52 13.59
CA SER A 133 -37.88 -20.19 14.60
C SER A 133 -37.65 -21.69 14.41
N ASP A 134 -38.47 -22.36 13.60
CA ASP A 134 -38.48 -23.84 13.50
C ASP A 134 -37.39 -24.40 12.58
N ILE A 135 -36.73 -23.52 11.82
CA ILE A 135 -35.66 -23.84 10.86
C ILE A 135 -34.49 -22.89 11.07
N PRO A 136 -33.28 -23.19 10.54
CA PRO A 136 -32.18 -22.25 10.56
C PRO A 136 -32.51 -20.93 9.82
N VAL A 137 -32.27 -19.80 10.48
CA VAL A 137 -32.57 -18.46 9.92
C VAL A 137 -31.34 -17.54 9.94
N LEU A 138 -31.10 -16.87 8.81
CA LEU A 138 -30.19 -15.72 8.70
C LEU A 138 -31.00 -14.43 8.58
N LEU A 139 -30.78 -13.48 9.50
CA LEU A 139 -31.37 -12.14 9.44
C LEU A 139 -30.35 -11.09 8.98
N HIS A 140 -30.79 -10.21 8.10
CA HIS A 140 -30.10 -8.99 7.71
C HIS A 140 -30.94 -7.77 8.12
N LEU A 141 -30.43 -6.90 8.98
CA LEU A 141 -31.23 -5.84 9.60
C LEU A 141 -30.61 -4.44 9.45
N ALA A 142 -31.45 -3.42 9.28
CA ALA A 142 -31.10 -2.00 9.20
C ALA A 142 -31.41 -1.28 10.53
N PRO A 143 -30.52 -0.45 11.11
CA PRO A 143 -30.78 0.27 12.36
C PRO A 143 -31.92 1.32 12.27
N PRO A 144 -32.54 1.69 13.40
CA PRO A 144 -32.39 1.10 14.73
C PRO A 144 -33.19 -0.21 14.80
N THR A 145 -32.51 -1.30 15.14
CA THR A 145 -33.15 -2.59 15.37
C THR A 145 -33.40 -2.78 16.85
N ASP A 146 -34.66 -2.98 17.23
CA ASP A 146 -34.96 -3.74 18.44
C ASP A 146 -34.29 -5.11 18.35
N GLN A 147 -33.95 -5.71 19.50
CA GLN A 147 -33.41 -7.06 19.49
C GLN A 147 -34.40 -8.00 18.78
N PRO A 148 -33.91 -8.94 17.93
CA PRO A 148 -34.78 -9.93 17.30
C PRO A 148 -35.67 -10.58 18.36
N GLN A 149 -36.96 -10.66 18.08
CA GLN A 149 -37.93 -11.31 18.98
C GLN A 149 -37.75 -12.83 18.96
N THR A 150 -37.12 -13.35 17.90
CA THR A 150 -36.72 -14.76 17.77
C THR A 150 -35.26 -14.99 18.13
N GLN A 151 -34.85 -16.25 18.34
CA GLN A 151 -33.44 -16.65 18.41
C GLN A 151 -32.98 -17.17 17.03
N PRO A 152 -32.71 -16.29 16.04
CA PRO A 152 -32.25 -16.73 14.72
C PRO A 152 -30.89 -17.40 14.83
N THR A 153 -30.55 -18.24 13.86
CA THR A 153 -29.24 -18.89 13.81
C THR A 153 -28.11 -17.88 13.64
N LYS A 154 -28.35 -16.80 12.89
CA LYS A 154 -27.36 -15.75 12.66
C LYS A 154 -28.01 -14.41 12.31
N VAL A 155 -27.40 -13.32 12.76
CA VAL A 155 -27.85 -11.94 12.50
C VAL A 155 -26.68 -11.10 12.01
N TYR A 156 -26.93 -10.27 10.99
CA TYR A 156 -26.05 -9.20 10.57
C TYR A 156 -26.80 -7.87 10.55
N THR A 157 -26.14 -6.81 11.01
CA THR A 157 -26.65 -5.44 10.96
C THR A 157 -25.84 -4.61 9.96
N TYR A 158 -26.49 -3.65 9.32
CA TYR A 158 -25.92 -2.77 8.29
C TYR A 158 -26.07 -1.31 8.74
N PRO A 159 -25.08 -0.73 9.43
CA PRO A 159 -25.17 0.60 10.04
C PRO A 159 -25.59 1.73 9.09
N GLU A 160 -25.22 1.60 7.82
CA GLU A 160 -25.51 2.53 6.74
C GLU A 160 -26.93 2.41 6.16
N ALA A 161 -27.62 1.30 6.41
CA ALA A 161 -28.98 1.07 5.90
C ALA A 161 -30.02 1.75 6.80
N SER A 162 -30.96 2.47 6.18
CA SER A 162 -32.11 3.11 6.86
C SER A 162 -33.33 2.20 6.95
N SER A 163 -33.40 1.14 6.13
CA SER A 163 -34.57 0.28 6.01
C SER A 163 -34.21 -1.11 5.47
N PRO A 164 -35.07 -2.14 5.65
CA PRO A 164 -34.92 -3.46 5.04
C PRO A 164 -34.79 -3.45 3.51
N GLN A 165 -35.22 -2.37 2.85
CA GLN A 165 -35.20 -2.24 1.40
C GLN A 165 -33.80 -1.93 0.84
N PHE A 166 -32.76 -1.84 1.69
CA PHE A 166 -31.37 -1.67 1.24
C PHE A 166 -30.89 -2.75 0.26
N ILE A 167 -31.52 -3.94 0.28
CA ILE A 167 -31.23 -5.07 -0.59
C ILE A 167 -31.96 -5.01 -1.95
N LEU A 168 -32.97 -4.15 -2.11
CA LEU A 168 -33.87 -4.17 -3.26
C LEU A 168 -33.43 -3.19 -4.36
N PRO A 169 -32.93 -3.67 -5.51
CA PRO A 169 -32.57 -2.78 -6.61
C PRO A 169 -33.77 -1.99 -7.11
N GLY A 170 -33.57 -0.69 -7.39
CA GLY A 170 -34.64 0.22 -7.81
C GLY A 170 -35.43 0.88 -6.67
N HIS A 171 -35.20 0.50 -5.40
CA HIS A 171 -35.74 1.21 -4.24
C HIS A 171 -34.87 2.42 -3.87
N GLY A 172 -35.47 3.47 -3.31
CA GLY A 172 -34.75 4.70 -2.90
C GLY A 172 -33.71 4.48 -1.78
N ASP A 173 -33.92 3.45 -0.96
CA ASP A 173 -33.00 3.05 0.11
C ASP A 173 -31.94 2.02 -0.32
N PHE A 174 -31.87 1.64 -1.61
CA PHE A 174 -30.93 0.62 -2.08
C PHE A 174 -29.47 1.03 -1.86
N ILE A 175 -28.67 0.15 -1.24
CA ILE A 175 -27.24 0.37 -1.00
C ILE A 175 -26.47 -0.80 -1.59
N ALA A 176 -25.91 -0.62 -2.80
CA ALA A 176 -25.25 -1.68 -3.55
C ALA A 176 -24.14 -2.41 -2.77
N ALA A 177 -23.33 -1.68 -1.99
CA ALA A 177 -22.25 -2.27 -1.18
C ALA A 177 -22.79 -3.19 -0.08
N ALA A 178 -23.77 -2.71 0.70
CA ALA A 178 -24.44 -3.48 1.75
C ALA A 178 -25.19 -4.69 1.16
N ALA A 179 -25.91 -4.48 0.05
CA ALA A 179 -26.63 -5.52 -0.68
C ALA A 179 -25.69 -6.63 -1.19
N GLY A 180 -24.51 -6.27 -1.71
CA GLY A 180 -23.49 -7.22 -2.14
C GLY A 180 -22.96 -8.06 -0.99
N VAL A 181 -22.61 -7.46 0.15
CA VAL A 181 -22.14 -8.17 1.34
C VAL A 181 -23.24 -9.07 1.92
N ALA A 182 -24.48 -8.57 1.98
CA ALA A 182 -25.63 -9.34 2.43
C ALA A 182 -25.86 -10.56 1.53
N HIS A 183 -25.76 -10.40 0.20
CA HIS A 183 -25.88 -11.48 -0.77
C HIS A 183 -24.82 -12.57 -0.56
N SER A 184 -23.53 -12.24 -0.43
CA SER A 184 -22.48 -13.24 -0.19
C SER A 184 -22.68 -13.99 1.14
N ARG A 185 -23.12 -13.28 2.19
CA ARG A 185 -23.47 -13.88 3.49
C ARG A 185 -24.68 -14.83 3.37
N SER A 186 -25.70 -14.41 2.63
CA SER A 186 -26.87 -15.24 2.31
C SER A 186 -26.44 -16.48 1.55
N LEU A 187 -25.68 -16.34 0.47
CA LEU A 187 -25.22 -17.44 -0.36
C LEU A 187 -24.42 -18.47 0.46
N THR A 188 -23.50 -18.02 1.30
CA THR A 188 -22.75 -18.87 2.24
C THR A 188 -23.69 -19.65 3.17
N PHE A 189 -24.73 -18.98 3.67
CA PHE A 189 -25.70 -19.59 4.57
C PHE A 189 -26.60 -20.59 3.86
N VAL A 190 -27.21 -20.25 2.72
CA VAL A 190 -28.13 -21.17 2.04
C VAL A 190 -27.40 -22.37 1.45
N LYS A 191 -26.20 -22.19 0.86
CA LYS A 191 -25.39 -23.31 0.36
C LYS A 191 -25.10 -24.36 1.44
N LYS A 192 -24.84 -23.92 2.68
CA LYS A 192 -24.61 -24.82 3.82
C LYS A 192 -25.80 -25.75 4.10
N TYR A 193 -27.04 -25.26 3.98
CA TYR A 193 -28.23 -26.04 4.31
C TYR A 193 -28.83 -26.77 3.11
N LEU A 194 -28.69 -26.20 1.90
CA LEU A 194 -29.17 -26.79 0.66
C LEU A 194 -28.16 -27.73 -0.02
N ASP A 195 -26.91 -27.75 0.45
CA ASP A 195 -25.80 -28.54 -0.10
C ASP A 195 -25.48 -28.20 -1.57
N GLY A 196 -25.48 -26.90 -1.88
CA GLY A 196 -25.14 -26.40 -3.21
C GLY A 196 -25.90 -25.14 -3.60
N PRO A 197 -25.69 -24.65 -4.84
CA PRO A 197 -24.81 -25.20 -5.85
C PRO A 197 -23.33 -24.78 -5.63
N TYR A 198 -22.39 -25.68 -5.91
CA TYR A 198 -20.96 -25.45 -5.77
C TYR A 198 -20.27 -25.35 -7.13
N PHE A 199 -19.40 -24.35 -7.28
CA PHE A 199 -18.67 -24.08 -8.51
C PHE A 199 -17.18 -23.93 -8.20
N ASP A 200 -16.35 -24.41 -9.12
CA ASP A 200 -14.90 -24.18 -9.09
C ASP A 200 -14.62 -22.78 -9.66
N LEU A 201 -14.60 -21.79 -8.77
CA LEU A 201 -14.44 -20.38 -9.14
C LEU A 201 -13.08 -20.09 -9.76
N GLU A 202 -12.04 -20.83 -9.38
CA GLU A 202 -10.70 -20.69 -9.95
C GLU A 202 -10.71 -21.13 -11.41
N LYS A 203 -11.29 -22.30 -11.70
CA LYS A 203 -11.41 -22.78 -13.08
C LYS A 203 -12.24 -21.85 -13.97
N ILE A 204 -13.29 -21.22 -13.41
CA ILE A 204 -14.09 -20.23 -14.14
C ILE A 204 -13.24 -18.99 -14.46
N TRP A 205 -12.43 -18.52 -13.52
CA TRP A 205 -11.54 -17.39 -13.73
C TRP A 205 -10.39 -17.70 -14.69
N ASP A 206 -9.79 -18.88 -14.57
CA ASP A 206 -8.74 -19.36 -15.48
C ASP A 206 -9.29 -19.54 -16.91
N GLU A 207 -10.54 -20.01 -17.08
CA GLU A 207 -11.20 -20.05 -18.40
C GLU A 207 -11.36 -18.64 -18.98
N HIS A 208 -11.80 -17.67 -18.16
CA HIS A 208 -12.00 -16.29 -18.61
C HIS A 208 -10.70 -15.67 -19.13
N THR A 209 -9.65 -15.70 -18.30
CA THR A 209 -8.34 -15.13 -18.61
C THR A 209 -7.64 -15.84 -19.76
N PHE A 210 -7.83 -17.16 -19.90
CA PHE A 210 -7.35 -17.91 -21.07
C PHE A 210 -7.92 -17.35 -22.39
N TYR A 211 -9.21 -17.01 -22.44
CA TYR A 211 -9.80 -16.41 -23.64
C TYR A 211 -9.32 -14.97 -23.89
N GLU A 212 -9.00 -14.21 -22.84
CA GLU A 212 -8.51 -12.83 -22.97
C GLU A 212 -7.05 -12.75 -23.42
N PHE A 213 -6.17 -13.55 -22.83
CA PHE A 213 -4.72 -13.39 -22.99
C PHE A 213 -4.09 -14.40 -23.96
N GLU A 214 -4.53 -15.66 -23.92
CA GLU A 214 -3.97 -16.76 -24.72
C GLU A 214 -4.66 -16.88 -26.08
N GLU A 215 -5.97 -17.17 -26.11
CA GLU A 215 -6.71 -17.31 -27.37
C GLU A 215 -7.09 -15.96 -28.01
N ARG A 216 -7.23 -14.91 -27.19
CA ARG A 216 -7.65 -13.56 -27.61
C ARG A 216 -8.97 -13.54 -28.39
N LEU A 217 -10.01 -14.17 -27.82
CA LEU A 217 -11.33 -14.33 -28.45
C LEU A 217 -12.46 -13.64 -27.67
N VAL A 218 -12.82 -12.42 -28.10
CA VAL A 218 -13.88 -11.60 -27.48
C VAL A 218 -15.19 -12.37 -27.27
N GLU A 219 -15.65 -13.14 -28.28
CA GLU A 219 -16.94 -13.85 -28.18
C GLU A 219 -16.92 -14.92 -27.09
N LYS A 220 -15.81 -15.67 -26.94
CA LYS A 220 -15.65 -16.68 -25.90
C LYS A 220 -15.50 -16.03 -24.52
N THR A 221 -14.71 -14.96 -24.40
CA THR A 221 -14.62 -14.15 -23.17
C THR A 221 -16.01 -13.70 -22.73
N MET A 222 -16.77 -13.05 -23.60
CA MET A 222 -18.13 -12.60 -23.30
C MET A 222 -19.09 -13.77 -22.98
N ALA A 223 -18.84 -14.98 -23.48
CA ALA A 223 -19.67 -16.15 -23.18
C ALA A 223 -19.49 -16.67 -21.74
N THR A 224 -18.40 -16.31 -21.06
CA THR A 224 -18.15 -16.60 -19.62
C THR A 224 -18.81 -15.59 -18.68
N MET A 225 -19.46 -14.56 -19.22
CA MET A 225 -20.08 -13.50 -18.45
C MET A 225 -21.61 -13.60 -18.43
N VAL A 226 -22.24 -12.94 -17.44
CA VAL A 226 -23.70 -12.79 -17.34
C VAL A 226 -24.27 -11.90 -18.45
N GLN A 227 -25.58 -11.65 -18.39
CA GLN A 227 -26.28 -10.84 -19.39
C GLN A 227 -25.95 -9.34 -19.27
N GLU A 228 -25.78 -8.83 -18.05
CA GLU A 228 -25.35 -7.45 -17.79
C GLU A 228 -24.00 -7.41 -17.04
N PRO A 229 -22.88 -7.72 -17.72
CA PRO A 229 -21.58 -7.77 -17.09
C PRO A 229 -20.96 -6.39 -16.93
N TYR A 230 -19.99 -6.28 -16.02
CA TYR A 230 -19.25 -5.06 -15.79
C TYR A 230 -17.77 -5.35 -15.51
N VAL A 231 -16.90 -4.60 -16.18
CA VAL A 231 -15.45 -4.64 -15.95
C VAL A 231 -14.98 -3.22 -15.84
N ASN A 232 -14.14 -2.94 -14.83
CA ASN A 232 -13.54 -1.63 -14.66
C ASN A 232 -12.12 -1.71 -14.11
N HIS A 233 -11.21 -1.11 -14.85
CA HIS A 233 -9.90 -0.71 -14.38
C HIS A 233 -10.05 0.57 -13.57
N THR A 234 -10.22 0.45 -12.25
CA THR A 234 -10.62 1.58 -11.38
C THR A 234 -9.58 2.70 -11.36
N THR A 235 -8.32 2.38 -11.65
CA THR A 235 -7.22 3.35 -11.72
C THR A 235 -7.36 4.34 -12.89
N THR A 236 -7.88 3.89 -14.03
CA THR A 236 -8.00 4.72 -15.25
C THR A 236 -9.44 4.92 -15.71
N LEU A 237 -10.41 4.33 -14.99
CA LEU A 237 -11.83 4.32 -15.32
C LEU A 237 -12.11 3.76 -16.72
N THR A 238 -11.30 2.79 -17.17
CA THR A 238 -11.50 2.13 -18.47
C THR A 238 -12.19 0.79 -18.28
N GLY A 239 -13.08 0.43 -19.20
CA GLY A 239 -13.86 -0.80 -19.11
C GLY A 239 -15.20 -0.68 -19.82
N GLY A 240 -16.19 -1.46 -19.37
CA GLY A 240 -17.50 -1.49 -20.00
C GLY A 240 -18.59 -2.04 -19.07
N ILE A 241 -19.82 -1.57 -19.31
CA ILE A 241 -21.05 -2.03 -18.66
C ILE A 241 -21.98 -2.59 -19.73
N GLY A 242 -22.50 -3.80 -19.51
CA GLY A 242 -23.38 -4.50 -20.42
C GLY A 242 -22.61 -5.09 -21.61
N ARG A 243 -23.20 -6.12 -22.24
CA ARG A 243 -22.49 -6.92 -23.26
C ARG A 243 -22.00 -6.09 -24.45
N ALA A 244 -22.80 -5.15 -24.93
CA ALA A 244 -22.46 -4.38 -26.12
C ALA A 244 -21.25 -3.47 -25.90
N LYS A 245 -21.24 -2.67 -24.81
CA LYS A 245 -20.13 -1.77 -24.51
C LYS A 245 -18.87 -2.53 -24.12
N LEU A 246 -19.03 -3.61 -23.35
CA LEU A 246 -17.89 -4.42 -22.93
C LEU A 246 -17.26 -5.19 -24.11
N SER A 247 -18.06 -5.74 -25.03
CA SER A 247 -17.54 -6.33 -26.27
C SER A 247 -16.75 -5.32 -27.10
N ASN A 248 -17.25 -4.08 -27.20
CA ASN A 248 -16.54 -3.00 -27.88
C ASN A 248 -15.23 -2.63 -27.17
N PHE A 249 -15.22 -2.59 -25.83
CA PHE A 249 -14.02 -2.35 -25.05
C PHE A 249 -12.98 -3.45 -25.26
N TYR A 250 -13.38 -4.72 -25.16
CA TYR A 250 -12.48 -5.85 -25.37
C TYR A 250 -11.87 -5.88 -26.76
N LEU A 251 -12.71 -5.68 -27.78
CA LEU A 251 -12.27 -5.68 -29.17
C LEU A 251 -11.29 -4.54 -29.49
N ASN A 252 -11.58 -3.34 -29.00
CA ASN A 252 -10.89 -2.14 -29.47
C ASN A 252 -9.84 -1.60 -28.51
N HIS A 253 -9.87 -1.97 -27.23
CA HIS A 253 -9.08 -1.31 -26.18
C HIS A 253 -8.33 -2.24 -25.24
N PHE A 254 -8.63 -3.56 -25.20
CA PHE A 254 -8.03 -4.46 -24.22
C PHE A 254 -7.36 -5.70 -24.84
N ILE A 255 -8.11 -6.70 -25.28
CA ILE A 255 -7.60 -8.04 -25.66
C ILE A 255 -6.46 -7.97 -26.69
N PHE A 256 -6.57 -7.06 -27.67
CA PHE A 256 -5.57 -6.88 -28.72
C PHE A 256 -4.58 -5.72 -28.47
N GLN A 257 -4.74 -4.96 -27.37
CA GLN A 257 -3.88 -3.83 -27.00
C GLN A 257 -2.89 -4.19 -25.87
N ASN A 258 -2.37 -5.42 -25.89
CA ASN A 258 -1.37 -5.89 -24.94
C ASN A 258 -0.05 -6.20 -25.68
N PRO A 259 1.10 -5.68 -25.21
CA PRO A 259 2.42 -6.07 -25.68
C PRO A 259 2.59 -7.59 -25.76
N LYS A 260 3.43 -8.05 -26.69
CA LYS A 260 3.68 -9.51 -26.85
C LYS A 260 4.40 -10.13 -25.66
N ASP A 261 5.14 -9.33 -24.90
CA ASP A 261 5.88 -9.75 -23.71
C ASP A 261 5.08 -9.56 -22.41
N THR A 262 3.80 -9.19 -22.50
CA THR A 262 2.92 -9.12 -21.34
C THR A 262 2.84 -10.49 -20.66
N ARG A 263 3.17 -10.53 -19.37
CA ARG A 263 3.01 -11.71 -18.51
C ARG A 263 2.46 -11.30 -17.15
N LEU A 264 1.64 -12.18 -16.58
CA LEU A 264 1.05 -12.00 -15.26
C LEU A 264 1.69 -13.00 -14.30
N GLU A 265 2.30 -12.52 -13.24
CA GLU A 265 2.90 -13.34 -12.18
C GLU A 265 1.98 -13.32 -10.96
N LEU A 266 1.25 -14.41 -10.72
CA LEU A 266 0.38 -14.54 -9.56
C LEU A 266 1.21 -14.58 -8.27
N ILE A 267 0.91 -13.68 -7.33
CA ILE A 267 1.55 -13.60 -6.00
C ILE A 267 0.66 -14.28 -4.95
N SER A 268 -0.63 -13.97 -4.95
CA SER A 268 -1.59 -14.55 -4.02
C SER A 268 -2.98 -14.65 -4.65
N ARG A 269 -3.78 -15.62 -4.19
CA ARG A 269 -5.18 -15.81 -4.58
C ARG A 269 -6.03 -16.12 -3.35
N THR A 270 -7.13 -15.38 -3.19
CA THR A 270 -8.15 -15.63 -2.17
C THR A 270 -9.49 -15.97 -2.83
N VAL A 271 -10.07 -17.11 -2.48
CA VAL A 271 -11.35 -17.59 -3.04
C VAL A 271 -12.46 -17.46 -1.99
N GLY A 272 -13.49 -16.69 -2.32
CA GLY A 272 -14.73 -16.55 -1.54
C GLY A 272 -15.85 -17.46 -2.04
N VAL A 273 -17.07 -17.25 -1.54
CA VAL A 273 -18.25 -18.03 -1.99
C VAL A 273 -18.74 -17.65 -3.39
N ASP A 274 -18.42 -16.43 -3.83
CA ASP A 274 -18.89 -15.76 -5.04
C ASP A 274 -17.83 -14.89 -5.72
N ARG A 275 -16.55 -15.01 -5.34
CA ARG A 275 -15.48 -14.17 -5.88
C ARG A 275 -14.09 -14.78 -5.77
N VAL A 276 -13.20 -14.32 -6.65
CA VAL A 276 -11.75 -14.54 -6.61
C VAL A 276 -11.06 -13.19 -6.44
N VAL A 277 -10.06 -13.12 -5.58
CA VAL A 277 -9.19 -11.94 -5.42
C VAL A 277 -7.75 -12.35 -5.72
N ASP A 278 -7.19 -11.82 -6.78
CA ASP A 278 -5.80 -12.06 -7.19
C ASP A 278 -4.93 -10.84 -6.90
N GLU A 279 -3.78 -11.06 -6.26
CA GLU A 279 -2.65 -10.15 -6.26
C GLU A 279 -1.60 -10.68 -7.24
N PHE A 280 -1.19 -9.87 -8.20
CA PHE A 280 -0.23 -10.29 -9.23
C PHE A 280 0.65 -9.15 -9.70
N ILE A 281 1.82 -9.49 -10.25
CA ILE A 281 2.70 -8.51 -10.91
C ILE A 281 2.49 -8.61 -12.42
N CYS A 282 2.09 -7.50 -13.03
CA CYS A 282 1.99 -7.38 -14.47
C CYS A 282 3.33 -6.87 -15.02
N HIS A 283 3.97 -7.68 -15.85
CA HIS A 283 5.21 -7.32 -16.53
C HIS A 283 4.94 -7.08 -18.00
N MET A 284 5.48 -6.00 -18.57
CA MET A 284 5.39 -5.73 -20.01
C MET A 284 6.40 -4.66 -20.43
N THR A 285 6.66 -4.53 -21.74
CA THR A 285 7.34 -3.35 -22.29
C THR A 285 6.32 -2.42 -22.93
N HIS A 286 6.35 -1.13 -22.60
CA HIS A 286 5.47 -0.12 -23.21
C HIS A 286 5.94 0.25 -24.64
N ASN A 287 5.85 -0.72 -25.56
CA ASN A 287 6.29 -0.65 -26.96
C ASN A 287 5.14 -0.44 -27.97
N MET A 288 3.90 -0.42 -27.49
CA MET A 288 2.70 -0.11 -28.24
C MET A 288 1.75 0.71 -27.36
N LYS A 289 0.69 1.25 -27.96
CA LYS A 289 -0.36 1.96 -27.23
C LYS A 289 -1.14 0.95 -26.37
N ILE A 290 -1.35 1.29 -25.10
CA ILE A 290 -2.07 0.47 -24.12
C ILE A 290 -3.18 1.31 -23.52
N ASP A 291 -4.25 1.55 -24.28
CA ASP A 291 -5.25 2.57 -23.93
C ASP A 291 -5.96 2.34 -22.61
N TRP A 292 -6.12 1.08 -22.21
CA TRP A 292 -6.76 0.71 -20.96
C TRP A 292 -5.92 1.10 -19.73
N MET A 293 -4.59 1.13 -19.85
CA MET A 293 -3.66 1.42 -18.74
C MET A 293 -3.06 2.84 -18.82
N LEU A 294 -2.83 3.32 -20.03
CA LEU A 294 -2.07 4.53 -20.34
C LEU A 294 -2.80 5.36 -21.42
N PRO A 295 -4.05 5.76 -21.17
CA PRO A 295 -4.87 6.44 -22.19
C PRO A 295 -4.19 7.71 -22.68
N GLY A 296 -3.98 7.79 -24.00
CA GLY A 296 -3.39 8.94 -24.67
C GLY A 296 -1.86 9.04 -24.62
N LEU A 297 -1.16 8.09 -23.99
CA LEU A 297 0.30 8.08 -23.95
C LEU A 297 0.89 7.25 -25.10
N PRO A 298 1.82 7.79 -25.89
CA PRO A 298 2.52 7.02 -26.91
C PRO A 298 3.54 6.05 -26.28
N PRO A 299 3.97 5.01 -27.01
CA PRO A 299 4.97 4.05 -26.54
C PRO A 299 6.25 4.75 -26.07
N THR A 300 6.74 4.37 -24.90
CA THR A 300 7.99 4.92 -24.32
C THR A 300 9.18 3.97 -24.47
N GLY A 301 8.92 2.69 -24.81
CA GLY A 301 9.94 1.64 -24.90
C GLY A 301 10.48 1.16 -23.54
N LYS A 302 9.92 1.63 -22.42
CA LYS A 302 10.40 1.26 -21.08
C LYS A 302 9.71 0.00 -20.55
N PRO A 303 10.43 -0.84 -19.78
CA PRO A 303 9.83 -1.96 -19.09
C PRO A 303 8.96 -1.49 -17.93
N LEU A 304 7.91 -2.25 -17.65
CA LEU A 304 7.00 -2.09 -16.52
C LEU A 304 6.95 -3.39 -15.71
N GLN A 305 6.99 -3.24 -14.39
CA GLN A 305 6.75 -4.28 -13.40
C GLN A 305 5.84 -3.68 -12.32
N VAL A 306 4.54 -3.95 -12.41
CA VAL A 306 3.53 -3.19 -11.67
C VAL A 306 2.68 -4.16 -10.86
N PRO A 307 2.52 -3.95 -9.54
CA PRO A 307 1.55 -4.69 -8.73
C PRO A 307 0.11 -4.37 -9.13
N PHE A 308 -0.70 -5.41 -9.26
CA PHE A 308 -2.13 -5.35 -9.55
C PHE A 308 -2.92 -6.11 -8.50
N THR A 309 -4.15 -5.66 -8.27
CA THR A 309 -5.19 -6.41 -7.55
C THR A 309 -6.41 -6.53 -8.45
N ALA A 310 -6.89 -7.76 -8.67
CA ALA A 310 -8.15 -8.03 -9.35
C ALA A 310 -9.16 -8.63 -8.38
N VAL A 311 -10.35 -8.05 -8.30
CA VAL A 311 -11.50 -8.59 -7.58
C VAL A 311 -12.55 -9.00 -8.61
N VAL A 312 -12.73 -10.30 -8.76
CA VAL A 312 -13.57 -10.93 -9.77
C VAL A 312 -14.77 -11.56 -9.09
N ASN A 313 -15.97 -11.06 -9.35
CA ASN A 313 -17.20 -11.58 -8.79
C ASN A 313 -17.95 -12.45 -9.80
N ILE A 314 -18.45 -13.58 -9.31
CA ILE A 314 -19.04 -14.67 -10.08
C ILE A 314 -20.42 -14.99 -9.49
N ARG A 315 -21.42 -15.18 -10.35
CA ARG A 315 -22.71 -15.77 -10.01
C ARG A 315 -22.81 -17.11 -10.70
N GLY A 316 -22.96 -18.16 -9.90
CA GLY A 316 -22.93 -19.53 -10.41
C GLY A 316 -21.63 -19.82 -11.18
N ASP A 317 -21.74 -19.91 -12.50
CA ASP A 317 -20.64 -20.20 -13.43
C ASP A 317 -20.28 -19.04 -14.38
N ARG A 318 -20.70 -17.81 -14.05
CA ARG A 318 -20.47 -16.63 -14.88
C ARG A 318 -19.97 -15.44 -14.10
N LEU A 319 -19.01 -14.73 -14.68
CA LEU A 319 -18.56 -13.44 -14.16
C LEU A 319 -19.64 -12.39 -14.37
N TYR A 320 -19.86 -11.56 -13.35
CA TYR A 320 -20.74 -10.39 -13.50
C TYR A 320 -20.03 -9.08 -13.25
N HIS A 321 -18.91 -9.08 -12.54
CA HIS A 321 -18.27 -7.86 -12.11
C HIS A 321 -16.78 -8.06 -11.88
N GLU A 322 -15.95 -7.19 -12.45
CA GLU A 322 -14.50 -7.14 -12.23
C GLU A 322 -14.05 -5.74 -11.83
N HIS A 323 -13.28 -5.65 -10.74
CA HIS A 323 -12.53 -4.47 -10.36
C HIS A 323 -11.03 -4.78 -10.39
N ILE A 324 -10.31 -4.10 -11.27
CA ILE A 324 -8.87 -4.26 -11.41
C ILE A 324 -8.21 -2.93 -11.06
N ALA A 325 -7.26 -2.96 -10.13
CA ALA A 325 -6.58 -1.78 -9.62
C ALA A 325 -5.06 -1.96 -9.64
N TRP A 326 -4.36 -0.86 -9.86
CA TRP A 326 -2.91 -0.72 -9.69
C TRP A 326 -2.60 0.73 -9.30
N ASP A 327 -1.37 1.00 -8.84
CA ASP A 327 -0.92 2.38 -8.57
C ASP A 327 -0.41 3.05 -9.86
N GLN A 328 -1.15 4.05 -10.36
CA GLN A 328 -0.74 4.81 -11.55
C GLN A 328 0.54 5.60 -11.33
N ALA A 329 0.83 6.04 -10.10
CA ALA A 329 2.06 6.79 -9.82
C ALA A 329 3.28 5.88 -10.04
N THR A 330 3.22 4.63 -9.57
CA THR A 330 4.23 3.60 -9.83
C THR A 330 4.48 3.40 -11.33
N VAL A 331 3.41 3.35 -12.14
CA VAL A 331 3.54 3.24 -13.61
C VAL A 331 4.26 4.46 -14.18
N LEU A 332 3.81 5.67 -13.85
CA LEU A 332 4.38 6.91 -14.39
C LEU A 332 5.83 7.13 -13.96
N VAL A 333 6.21 6.71 -12.74
CA VAL A 333 7.61 6.71 -12.27
C VAL A 333 8.47 5.80 -13.14
N GLN A 334 8.03 4.55 -13.38
CA GLN A 334 8.78 3.60 -14.23
C GLN A 334 8.88 4.08 -15.68
N LEU A 335 7.83 4.73 -16.21
CA LEU A 335 7.85 5.36 -17.52
C LEU A 335 8.70 6.65 -17.57
N GLY A 336 9.13 7.17 -16.43
CA GLY A 336 9.82 8.47 -16.30
C GLY A 336 8.97 9.65 -16.76
N LEU A 337 7.66 9.55 -16.56
CA LEU A 337 6.68 10.60 -16.85
C LEU A 337 6.22 11.33 -15.58
N MET A 338 6.52 10.80 -14.39
CA MET A 338 6.28 11.47 -13.11
C MET A 338 7.51 12.29 -12.68
N PRO A 339 7.40 13.62 -12.52
CA PRO A 339 8.46 14.42 -11.91
C PRO A 339 8.70 14.00 -10.46
N GLN A 340 9.97 14.03 -10.01
CA GLN A 340 10.30 13.72 -8.62
C GLN A 340 9.78 14.80 -7.64
N TYR A 341 9.59 16.03 -8.11
CA TYR A 341 9.07 17.14 -7.33
C TYR A 341 7.86 17.78 -8.00
N LEU A 342 6.82 18.03 -7.22
CA LEU A 342 5.65 18.79 -7.64
C LEU A 342 5.53 20.07 -6.79
N PRO A 343 5.05 21.18 -7.37
CA PRO A 343 4.85 22.40 -6.63
C PRO A 343 3.70 22.23 -5.61
N TYR A 344 3.83 22.88 -4.46
CA TYR A 344 2.69 23.05 -3.57
C TYR A 344 1.64 23.95 -4.25
N PRO A 345 0.37 23.54 -4.30
CA PRO A 345 -0.70 24.36 -4.87
C PRO A 345 -1.20 25.45 -3.91
N TYR A 346 -0.60 25.58 -2.72
CA TYR A 346 -0.97 26.51 -1.66
C TYR A 346 0.26 27.03 -0.90
N ALA A 347 0.06 28.10 -0.13
CA ALA A 347 1.09 28.65 0.76
C ALA A 347 1.39 27.69 1.92
N LEU A 348 2.66 27.59 2.32
CA LEU A 348 3.09 26.77 3.45
C LEU A 348 3.26 27.65 4.68
N ASP A 349 2.56 27.33 5.77
CA ASP A 349 2.65 28.05 7.05
C ASP A 349 2.48 29.58 6.93
N GLY A 350 1.59 30.00 6.04
CA GLY A 350 1.34 31.43 5.77
C GLY A 350 2.47 32.14 5.02
N ARG A 351 3.47 31.43 4.51
CA ARG A 351 4.57 31.98 3.71
C ARG A 351 4.30 31.77 2.22
N GLU A 352 4.53 32.83 1.45
CA GLU A 352 4.61 32.73 0.00
C GLU A 352 6.05 32.50 -0.47
N PRO A 353 6.26 31.75 -1.57
CA PRO A 353 7.58 31.62 -2.14
C PRO A 353 8.07 32.98 -2.66
N GLY A 354 9.38 33.24 -2.53
CA GLY A 354 9.96 34.48 -3.05
C GLY A 354 9.75 34.65 -4.56
N VAL A 355 9.82 35.88 -5.06
CA VAL A 355 9.57 36.22 -6.48
C VAL A 355 10.34 35.29 -7.42
N GLY A 356 9.62 34.60 -8.31
CA GLY A 356 10.17 33.64 -9.29
C GLY A 356 10.52 32.26 -8.73
N LYS A 357 10.20 31.97 -7.47
CA LYS A 357 10.38 30.65 -6.83
C LYS A 357 9.04 29.99 -6.56
N ARG A 358 9.06 28.70 -6.25
CA ARG A 358 7.91 27.92 -5.79
C ARG A 358 8.35 26.96 -4.69
N PHE A 359 7.48 26.68 -3.73
CA PHE A 359 7.69 25.56 -2.83
C PHE A 359 7.35 24.27 -3.58
N GLU A 360 8.13 23.21 -3.35
CA GLU A 360 7.91 21.91 -3.96
C GLU A 360 8.01 20.81 -2.90
N TYR A 361 7.28 19.72 -3.11
CA TYR A 361 7.41 18.49 -2.33
C TYR A 361 7.92 17.35 -3.22
N ARG A 362 8.67 16.43 -2.62
CA ARG A 362 9.02 15.17 -3.27
C ARG A 362 7.75 14.34 -3.43
N VAL A 363 7.48 13.87 -4.65
CA VAL A 363 6.30 13.05 -4.91
C VAL A 363 6.45 11.73 -4.13
N PRO A 364 5.48 11.36 -3.28
CA PRO A 364 5.54 10.13 -2.48
C PRO A 364 5.14 8.92 -3.34
N ALA A 365 5.95 8.61 -4.35
CA ALA A 365 5.74 7.50 -5.27
C ALA A 365 7.03 6.72 -5.50
N ALA A 366 6.92 5.39 -5.60
CA ALA A 366 8.00 4.46 -5.88
C ALA A 366 7.79 3.78 -7.24
N GLY A 367 8.86 3.21 -7.81
CA GLY A 367 8.85 2.53 -9.10
C GLY A 367 8.79 1.00 -9.00
N ALA A 368 9.68 0.31 -9.72
CA ALA A 368 9.71 -1.15 -9.80
C ALA A 368 10.02 -1.83 -8.45
N GLU A 369 10.58 -1.09 -7.49
CA GLU A 369 10.80 -1.54 -6.13
C GLU A 369 9.50 -1.93 -5.40
N CYS A 370 8.34 -1.38 -5.79
CA CYS A 370 7.04 -1.82 -5.28
C CYS A 370 6.77 -3.29 -5.62
N ALA A 371 7.06 -3.69 -6.87
CA ALA A 371 6.90 -5.08 -7.33
C ALA A 371 7.90 -6.00 -6.64
N ALA A 372 9.17 -5.61 -6.54
CA ALA A 372 10.19 -6.39 -5.83
C ALA A 372 9.83 -6.61 -4.35
N LYS A 373 9.28 -5.58 -3.68
CA LYS A 373 8.84 -5.69 -2.28
C LYS A 373 7.65 -6.63 -2.11
N LEU A 374 6.69 -6.59 -3.02
CA LEU A 374 5.53 -7.50 -3.00
C LEU A 374 5.95 -8.95 -3.27
N GLN A 375 6.90 -9.15 -4.19
CA GLN A 375 7.41 -10.48 -4.55
C GLN A 375 8.21 -11.12 -3.42
N ASN A 376 8.99 -10.32 -2.69
CA ASN A 376 9.81 -10.79 -1.58
C ASN A 376 10.07 -9.65 -0.60
N GLU A 377 9.66 -9.86 0.66
CA GLU A 377 9.72 -8.88 1.73
C GLU A 377 11.13 -8.40 2.07
N HIS A 378 12.18 -9.12 1.63
CA HIS A 378 13.58 -8.83 1.91
C HIS A 378 14.30 -8.07 0.78
N LEU A 379 13.72 -7.94 -0.42
CA LEU A 379 14.42 -7.32 -1.57
C LEU A 379 14.52 -5.80 -1.50
N VAL A 380 13.59 -5.15 -0.80
CA VAL A 380 13.53 -3.69 -0.66
C VAL A 380 13.29 -3.35 0.80
N GLU A 381 14.11 -2.46 1.37
CA GLU A 381 13.93 -2.01 2.75
C GLU A 381 12.65 -1.17 2.88
N SER A 382 11.84 -1.47 3.90
CA SER A 382 10.69 -0.63 4.22
C SER A 382 11.17 0.74 4.74
N ASN A 383 10.36 1.79 4.60
CA ASN A 383 10.64 3.13 5.15
C ASN A 383 11.76 3.95 4.45
N GLY A 384 12.29 3.51 3.31
CA GLY A 384 13.33 4.24 2.57
C GLY A 384 12.94 5.68 2.15
N MET A 385 11.66 5.95 1.90
CA MET A 385 11.17 7.30 1.53
C MET A 385 11.26 8.33 2.67
N PHE A 386 11.60 7.91 3.89
CA PHE A 386 11.75 8.80 5.05
C PHE A 386 13.21 9.27 5.30
N ALA A 387 14.18 8.96 4.42
CA ALA A 387 15.60 8.94 4.81
C ALA A 387 16.39 10.27 4.73
N GLY A 388 16.83 10.70 5.92
CA GLY A 388 18.15 11.25 6.28
C GLY A 388 18.77 10.46 7.46
N LYS A 389 18.41 9.18 7.60
CA LYS A 389 18.41 8.39 8.86
C LYS A 389 19.30 7.13 8.84
N ALA A 390 19.88 6.80 7.67
CA ALA A 390 20.49 5.50 7.40
C ALA A 390 21.68 5.14 8.32
N ILE A 391 22.54 6.11 8.67
CA ILE A 391 23.65 5.87 9.61
C ILE A 391 23.13 5.46 10.98
N ALA A 392 22.12 6.16 11.52
CA ALA A 392 21.55 5.83 12.82
C ALA A 392 20.88 4.45 12.82
N GLN A 393 20.12 4.13 11.77
CA GLN A 393 19.52 2.80 11.59
C GLN A 393 20.58 1.70 11.52
N ARG A 394 21.67 1.93 10.77
CA ARG A 394 22.78 0.97 10.69
C ARG A 394 23.46 0.79 12.05
N LEU A 395 23.73 1.87 12.78
CA LEU A 395 24.36 1.79 14.11
C LEU A 395 23.50 1.02 15.11
N ILE A 396 22.19 1.24 15.12
CA ILE A 396 21.24 0.43 15.91
C ILE A 396 21.35 -1.06 15.55
N ARG A 397 21.43 -1.41 14.25
CA ARG A 397 21.62 -2.80 13.79
C ARG A 397 22.95 -3.41 14.25
N GLU A 398 23.98 -2.60 14.42
CA GLU A 398 25.28 -2.98 14.96
C GLU A 398 25.32 -2.94 16.52
N ASN A 399 24.16 -2.89 17.18
CA ASN A 399 23.98 -2.85 18.63
C ASN A 399 24.53 -1.60 19.34
N TYR A 400 24.65 -0.46 18.65
CA TYR A 400 24.88 0.82 19.32
C TYR A 400 23.56 1.40 19.83
N SER A 401 23.54 1.89 21.06
CA SER A 401 22.55 2.90 21.47
C SER A 401 22.94 4.25 20.86
N VAL A 402 21.96 5.00 20.34
CA VAL A 402 22.24 6.22 19.54
C VAL A 402 21.50 7.43 20.09
N CYS A 403 22.19 8.58 20.12
CA CYS A 403 21.54 9.87 20.25
C CYS A 403 21.38 10.50 18.87
N ILE A 404 20.13 10.85 18.52
CA ILE A 404 19.80 11.58 17.30
C ILE A 404 19.83 13.08 17.59
N ASN A 405 20.63 13.80 16.81
CA ASN A 405 20.72 15.25 16.85
C ASN A 405 20.34 15.87 15.50
N ASP A 406 19.61 16.96 15.59
CA ASP A 406 19.43 17.96 14.54
C ASP A 406 19.14 19.31 15.23
N THR A 407 18.92 20.36 14.46
CA THR A 407 18.59 21.70 14.94
C THR A 407 17.32 21.70 15.80
N PRO A 408 17.16 22.66 16.73
CA PRO A 408 15.94 22.79 17.54
C PRO A 408 14.64 22.85 16.74
N SER A 409 14.67 23.42 15.53
CA SER A 409 13.51 23.45 14.62
C SER A 409 13.05 22.08 14.13
N SER A 410 13.90 21.06 14.20
CA SER A 410 13.64 19.70 13.70
C SER A 410 13.26 18.73 14.83
N THR A 411 12.77 19.24 15.97
CA THR A 411 12.45 18.43 17.15
C THR A 411 11.41 17.35 16.85
N ALA A 412 10.41 17.64 16.01
CA ALA A 412 9.37 16.67 15.65
C ALA A 412 9.93 15.50 14.83
N GLU A 413 10.80 15.79 13.86
CA GLU A 413 11.48 14.81 13.02
C GLU A 413 12.44 13.94 13.84
N ILE A 414 13.16 14.54 14.80
CA ILE A 414 13.99 13.82 15.76
C ILE A 414 13.13 12.82 16.55
N GLN A 415 12.02 13.28 17.13
CA GLN A 415 11.15 12.44 17.95
C GLN A 415 10.50 11.31 17.16
N SER A 416 10.05 11.59 15.93
CA SER A 416 9.54 10.58 15.01
C SER A 416 10.59 9.51 14.71
N LEU A 417 11.83 9.91 14.39
CA LEU A 417 12.89 8.95 14.15
C LEU A 417 13.20 8.07 15.37
N VAL A 418 13.29 8.69 16.55
CA VAL A 418 13.54 7.96 17.79
C VAL A 418 12.44 6.93 18.04
N HIS A 419 11.19 7.31 17.82
CA HIS A 419 10.06 6.39 17.92
C HIS A 419 10.19 5.22 16.93
N ASP A 420 10.51 5.49 15.66
CA ASP A 420 10.70 4.47 14.62
C ASP A 420 11.84 3.50 14.98
N LEU A 421 12.99 4.01 15.44
CA LEU A 421 14.15 3.19 15.82
C LEU A 421 13.87 2.29 17.03
N ASN A 422 13.10 2.80 17.99
CA ASN A 422 12.75 2.04 19.19
C ASN A 422 11.59 1.07 18.97
N SER A 423 10.73 1.29 17.98
CA SER A 423 9.58 0.43 17.67
C SER A 423 9.92 -0.70 16.68
N SER A 424 10.86 -0.50 15.76
CA SER A 424 11.21 -1.44 14.69
C SER A 424 12.04 -2.66 15.13
N GLN A 425 12.48 -2.73 16.38
CA GLN A 425 13.24 -3.89 16.88
C GLN A 425 12.30 -4.95 17.48
N SER A 426 12.26 -6.14 16.87
CA SER A 426 11.45 -7.29 17.33
C SER A 426 11.76 -7.72 18.77
N GLN A 427 10.80 -8.38 19.44
CA GLN A 427 10.76 -8.81 20.85
C GLN A 427 11.89 -9.78 21.31
N SER A 428 13.17 -9.45 21.09
CA SER A 428 14.28 -10.12 21.76
C SER A 428 14.39 -9.61 23.20
N GLN A 429 14.12 -10.49 24.17
CA GLN A 429 14.20 -10.19 25.61
C GLN A 429 15.65 -10.14 26.15
N SER A 430 16.60 -9.57 25.39
CA SER A 430 17.97 -9.40 25.89
C SER A 430 18.06 -8.16 26.80
N PRO A 431 18.69 -8.27 27.99
CA PRO A 431 18.86 -7.16 28.93
C PRO A 431 19.81 -6.05 28.45
N SER A 432 20.45 -6.20 27.28
CA SER A 432 21.38 -5.23 26.66
C SER A 432 20.85 -4.67 25.33
N ARG A 433 19.60 -4.22 25.30
CA ARG A 433 18.95 -3.74 24.07
C ARG A 433 19.45 -2.33 23.67
N PRO A 434 19.86 -2.09 22.41
CA PRO A 434 20.23 -0.75 21.94
C PRO A 434 19.02 0.18 21.91
N ASN A 435 19.18 1.39 22.45
CA ASN A 435 18.12 2.39 22.58
C ASN A 435 18.46 3.66 21.79
N ALA A 436 17.44 4.31 21.21
CA ALA A 436 17.56 5.62 20.60
C ALA A 436 16.98 6.71 21.51
N ILE A 437 17.64 7.86 21.58
CA ILE A 437 17.12 9.10 22.20
C ILE A 437 17.29 10.28 21.25
N GLY A 438 16.58 11.37 21.50
CA GLY A 438 16.62 12.57 20.66
C GLY A 438 17.00 13.81 21.46
N ILE A 439 18.04 14.53 21.04
CA ILE A 439 18.50 15.77 21.69
C ILE A 439 18.71 16.85 20.61
N PRO A 440 17.79 17.82 20.50
CA PRO A 440 17.95 18.94 19.59
C PRO A 440 19.08 19.87 20.05
N ALA A 441 20.03 20.16 19.18
CA ALA A 441 21.14 21.07 19.45
C ALA A 441 21.71 21.60 18.12
N ASP A 442 22.02 22.90 18.08
CA ASP A 442 22.75 23.48 16.95
C ASP A 442 24.25 23.25 17.14
N VAL A 443 24.86 22.50 16.21
CA VAL A 443 26.27 22.13 16.26
C VAL A 443 27.21 23.35 16.20
N THR A 444 26.74 24.49 15.71
CA THR A 444 27.54 25.72 15.69
C THR A 444 27.70 26.33 17.09
N SER A 445 26.91 25.90 18.08
CA SER A 445 27.01 26.35 19.47
C SER A 445 27.82 25.37 20.32
N PRO A 446 29.03 25.75 20.80
CA PRO A 446 29.86 24.86 21.62
C PRO A 446 29.15 24.41 22.90
N SER A 447 28.39 25.32 23.54
CA SER A 447 27.64 24.99 24.77
C SER A 447 26.48 24.03 24.51
N ALA A 448 25.80 24.14 23.35
CA ALA A 448 24.73 23.23 23.00
C ALA A 448 25.27 21.82 22.71
N VAL A 449 26.42 21.72 22.02
CA VAL A 449 27.10 20.43 21.78
C VAL A 449 27.56 19.80 23.10
N SER A 450 28.13 20.58 24.02
CA SER A 450 28.52 20.10 25.35
C SER A 450 27.34 19.57 26.17
N ALA A 451 26.22 20.31 26.18
CA ALA A 451 24.99 19.85 26.84
C ALA A 451 24.45 18.56 26.20
N MET A 452 24.47 18.47 24.86
CA MET A 452 24.02 17.29 24.12
C MET A 452 24.86 16.05 24.45
N VAL A 453 26.19 16.17 24.47
CA VAL A 453 27.09 15.07 24.81
C VAL A 453 26.91 14.63 26.27
N SER A 454 26.84 15.59 27.19
CA SER A 454 26.62 15.32 28.61
C SER A 454 25.31 14.57 28.86
N GLU A 455 24.23 15.02 28.23
CA GLU A 455 22.92 14.41 28.36
C GLU A 455 22.83 13.04 27.67
N THR A 456 23.53 12.86 26.55
CA THR A 456 23.69 11.55 25.90
C THR A 456 24.36 10.55 26.85
N VAL A 457 25.47 10.95 27.48
CA VAL A 457 26.22 10.08 28.39
C VAL A 457 25.37 9.73 29.61
N ARG A 458 24.63 10.70 30.14
CA ARG A 458 23.72 10.51 31.27
C ARG A 458 22.63 9.48 30.98
N GLN A 459 22.11 9.44 29.76
CA GLN A 459 20.99 8.57 29.38
C GLN A 459 21.42 7.22 28.80
N LEU A 460 22.50 7.17 28.04
CA LEU A 460 22.92 5.98 27.29
C LEU A 460 24.21 5.33 27.81
N GLY A 461 24.93 5.97 28.73
CA GLY A 461 26.23 5.50 29.22
C GLY A 461 27.42 6.08 28.45
N PRO A 462 28.64 5.51 28.59
CA PRO A 462 29.87 6.08 28.05
C PRO A 462 29.80 6.39 26.54
N LEU A 463 30.36 7.53 26.12
CA LEU A 463 30.41 7.90 24.71
C LEU A 463 31.52 7.11 24.02
N THR A 464 31.14 6.19 23.12
CA THR A 464 32.10 5.34 22.41
C THR A 464 32.35 5.77 20.96
N LEU A 465 31.38 6.45 20.35
CA LEU A 465 31.40 6.89 18.97
C LEU A 465 30.76 8.27 18.83
N MET A 466 31.43 9.18 18.12
CA MET A 466 30.86 10.45 17.64
C MET A 466 30.84 10.46 16.11
N VAL A 467 29.69 10.80 15.52
CA VAL A 467 29.56 11.00 14.06
C VAL A 467 29.13 12.44 13.79
N ALA A 468 30.10 13.31 13.50
CA ALA A 468 29.87 14.71 13.12
C ALA A 468 29.42 14.80 11.65
N ASN A 469 28.15 14.49 11.43
CA ASN A 469 27.54 14.38 10.09
C ASN A 469 26.93 15.69 9.55
N ALA A 470 26.45 16.56 10.44
CA ALA A 470 25.71 17.76 10.06
C ALA A 470 26.51 18.65 9.09
N GLY A 471 25.84 19.18 8.07
CA GLY A 471 26.47 20.02 7.07
C GLY A 471 25.47 20.65 6.10
N ILE A 472 25.91 21.70 5.43
CA ILE A 472 25.18 22.38 4.36
C ILE A 472 26.03 22.49 3.11
N ALA A 473 25.38 22.62 1.95
CA ALA A 473 26.03 22.88 0.67
C ALA A 473 25.48 24.16 0.05
N GLN A 474 26.30 24.83 -0.75
CA GLN A 474 25.90 25.99 -1.52
C GLN A 474 26.45 25.87 -2.94
N VAL A 475 25.56 26.03 -3.92
CA VAL A 475 25.94 26.17 -5.33
C VAL A 475 26.02 27.65 -5.67
N LYS A 476 27.22 28.16 -5.88
CA LYS A 476 27.47 29.56 -6.24
C LYS A 476 28.82 29.72 -6.94
N PRO A 477 28.90 30.47 -8.06
CA PRO A 477 30.18 30.89 -8.62
C PRO A 477 30.99 31.70 -7.59
N LEU A 478 32.30 31.45 -7.51
CA LEU A 478 33.16 32.03 -6.46
C LEU A 478 33.12 33.57 -6.42
N LEU A 479 33.10 34.24 -7.58
CA LEU A 479 33.04 35.71 -7.65
C LEU A 479 31.70 36.30 -7.19
N SER A 480 30.68 35.46 -7.03
CA SER A 480 29.37 35.84 -6.51
C SER A 480 29.21 35.53 -5.02
N CYS A 481 30.18 34.87 -4.40
CA CYS A 481 30.18 34.59 -2.96
C CYS A 481 30.43 35.87 -2.15
N SER A 482 29.71 36.00 -1.04
CA SER A 482 29.83 37.08 -0.07
C SER A 482 30.56 36.61 1.20
N SER A 483 30.94 37.53 2.09
CA SER A 483 31.49 37.19 3.41
C SER A 483 30.50 36.36 4.25
N VAL A 484 29.21 36.70 4.18
CA VAL A 484 28.13 35.97 4.87
C VAL A 484 28.03 34.52 4.39
N ASP A 485 28.25 34.27 3.09
CA ASP A 485 28.29 32.91 2.54
C ASP A 485 29.46 32.10 3.12
N ILE A 486 30.64 32.72 3.25
CA ILE A 486 31.83 32.10 3.83
C ILE A 486 31.59 31.78 5.30
N GLU A 487 31.15 32.78 6.06
CA GLU A 487 30.84 32.66 7.50
C GLU A 487 29.86 31.53 7.73
N ARG A 488 28.68 31.56 7.07
CA ARG A 488 27.65 30.54 7.28
C ARG A 488 28.13 29.13 6.97
N LEU A 489 28.88 28.96 5.88
CA LEU A 489 29.30 27.64 5.42
C LEU A 489 30.40 27.06 6.33
N PHE A 490 31.38 27.87 6.74
CA PHE A 490 32.40 27.44 7.70
C PHE A 490 31.86 27.27 9.12
N GLU A 491 30.90 28.10 9.54
CA GLU A 491 30.27 28.00 10.85
C GLU A 491 29.60 26.61 11.02
N VAL A 492 28.89 26.13 10.01
CA VAL A 492 28.28 24.79 10.06
C VAL A 492 29.29 23.70 9.77
N ASN A 493 29.96 23.74 8.61
CA ASN A 493 30.72 22.60 8.10
C ASN A 493 32.09 22.43 8.76
N PHE A 494 32.64 23.47 9.37
CA PHE A 494 33.95 23.43 10.04
C PHE A 494 33.81 23.64 11.54
N ASN A 495 33.25 24.75 12.01
CA ASN A 495 33.10 25.01 13.45
C ASN A 495 32.19 23.97 14.10
N GLY A 496 31.09 23.58 13.45
CA GLY A 496 30.24 22.48 13.92
C GLY A 496 30.98 21.15 14.10
N VAL A 497 31.79 20.76 13.12
CA VAL A 497 32.62 19.53 13.21
C VAL A 497 33.67 19.66 14.32
N PHE A 498 34.34 20.81 14.39
CA PHE A 498 35.33 21.09 15.42
C PHE A 498 34.75 21.01 16.83
N ASN A 499 33.57 21.60 17.05
CA ASN A 499 32.86 21.55 18.33
C ASN A 499 32.54 20.10 18.72
N CYS A 500 32.00 19.31 17.78
CA CYS A 500 31.69 17.90 18.01
C CYS A 500 32.94 17.06 18.30
N TYR A 501 34.01 17.23 17.53
CA TYR A 501 35.28 16.52 17.74
C TYR A 501 35.88 16.85 19.11
N THR A 502 35.94 18.13 19.43
CA THR A 502 36.50 18.63 20.69
C THR A 502 35.74 18.07 21.88
N GLU A 503 34.41 18.15 21.86
CA GLU A 503 33.61 17.72 22.99
C GLU A 503 33.60 16.20 23.14
N ALA A 504 33.51 15.45 22.04
CA ALA A 504 33.63 14.00 22.07
C ALA A 504 34.98 13.57 22.64
N ALA A 505 36.09 14.17 22.19
CA ALA A 505 37.41 13.87 22.69
C ALA A 505 37.56 14.17 24.19
N ARG A 506 37.08 15.34 24.65
CA ARG A 506 37.08 15.69 26.08
C ARG A 506 36.31 14.68 26.92
N GLN A 507 35.11 14.31 26.47
CA GLN A 507 34.28 13.32 27.14
C GLN A 507 34.95 11.95 27.18
N MET A 508 35.50 11.48 26.05
CA MET A 508 36.21 10.20 25.92
C MET A 508 37.47 10.13 26.80
N ILE A 509 38.20 11.24 26.94
CA ILE A 509 39.35 11.33 27.85
C ILE A 509 38.88 11.32 29.30
N ALA A 510 37.83 12.08 29.63
CA ALA A 510 37.32 12.19 30.99
C ALA A 510 36.74 10.88 31.52
N GLN A 511 36.12 10.07 30.66
CA GLN A 511 35.58 8.74 31.04
C GLN A 511 36.65 7.63 31.14
N GLY A 512 37.92 7.94 30.86
CA GLY A 512 39.03 6.99 30.99
C GLY A 512 39.24 6.07 29.78
N PRO A 513 40.31 5.26 29.79
CA PRO A 513 40.74 4.50 28.63
C PRO A 513 39.71 3.45 28.20
N PRO A 514 39.58 3.19 26.88
CA PRO A 514 38.75 2.10 26.40
C PRO A 514 39.31 0.76 26.92
N SER A 515 38.43 -0.11 27.38
CA SER A 515 38.80 -1.44 27.89
C SER A 515 37.73 -2.46 27.52
N THR A 516 38.17 -3.63 27.04
CA THR A 516 37.33 -4.82 26.89
C THR A 516 36.96 -5.36 28.28
N PRO A 517 35.74 -5.90 28.49
CA PRO A 517 35.38 -6.51 29.77
C PRO A 517 36.41 -7.59 30.16
N ALA A 518 37.15 -7.35 31.24
CA ALA A 518 38.21 -8.25 31.69
C ALA A 518 37.63 -9.33 32.62
N GLY A 519 37.02 -10.36 32.03
CA GLY A 519 36.64 -11.60 32.73
C GLY A 519 35.72 -11.43 33.97
N PRO A 520 35.34 -12.53 34.63
CA PRO A 520 34.47 -12.48 35.79
C PRO A 520 35.23 -11.91 36.99
N GLY A 521 34.92 -10.67 37.38
CA GLY A 521 35.48 -10.04 38.59
C GLY A 521 35.88 -8.56 38.46
N SER A 522 35.84 -7.96 37.27
CA SER A 522 36.09 -6.51 37.11
C SER A 522 34.85 -5.70 37.49
N SER A 523 34.89 -5.00 38.62
CA SER A 523 33.90 -4.01 39.02
C SER A 523 34.30 -2.61 38.55
N GLY A 524 33.51 -1.99 37.67
CA GLY A 524 33.49 -0.54 37.43
C GLY A 524 33.83 -0.09 36.00
N ASP A 525 32.87 0.56 35.34
CA ASP A 525 33.05 1.67 34.38
C ASP A 525 33.83 1.45 33.06
N SER A 526 33.96 0.24 32.53
CA SER A 526 34.56 0.03 31.20
C SER A 526 33.56 0.37 30.07
N ALA A 527 33.97 1.18 29.09
CA ALA A 527 33.17 1.51 27.90
C ALA A 527 32.93 0.33 26.92
N GLY A 528 33.52 -0.84 27.18
CA GLY A 528 33.22 -2.08 26.47
C GLY A 528 33.74 -2.15 25.02
N VAL A 529 34.61 -1.21 24.63
CA VAL A 529 35.21 -1.11 23.29
C VAL A 529 36.74 -1.12 23.38
N GLY A 530 37.41 -1.55 22.31
CA GLY A 530 38.88 -1.57 22.25
C GLY A 530 39.49 -0.18 22.03
N VAL A 531 38.80 0.69 21.30
CA VAL A 531 39.25 2.04 20.89
C VAL A 531 38.02 2.95 20.76
N TYR A 532 38.13 4.21 21.17
CA TYR A 532 37.08 5.21 20.92
C TYR A 532 37.17 5.77 19.50
N LYS A 533 36.05 6.22 18.94
CA LYS A 533 35.99 6.61 17.53
C LYS A 533 35.30 7.95 17.32
N ILE A 534 35.92 8.82 16.52
CA ILE A 534 35.34 10.09 16.07
C ILE A 534 35.36 10.08 14.54
N LEU A 535 34.19 10.31 13.94
CA LEU A 535 33.97 10.30 12.50
C LEU A 535 33.40 11.64 12.02
N GLY A 536 33.97 12.22 10.97
CA GLY A 536 33.45 13.43 10.33
C GLY A 536 32.94 13.22 8.91
N ALA A 537 31.88 13.93 8.55
CA ALA A 537 31.39 13.97 7.18
C ALA A 537 32.25 14.92 6.32
N ALA A 538 33.14 14.36 5.50
CA ALA A 538 33.82 15.07 4.42
C ALA A 538 32.95 15.04 3.15
N SER A 539 33.57 14.86 1.98
CA SER A 539 32.93 14.65 0.66
C SER A 539 34.02 14.33 -0.36
N ILE A 540 33.67 13.75 -1.52
CA ILE A 540 34.60 13.70 -2.67
C ILE A 540 35.22 15.06 -3.02
N VAL A 541 34.51 16.16 -2.72
CA VAL A 541 35.03 17.50 -2.97
C VAL A 541 36.14 17.93 -2.01
N ALA A 542 36.41 17.15 -0.95
CA ALA A 542 37.59 17.30 -0.09
C ALA A 542 38.89 16.75 -0.73
N HIS A 543 38.76 16.03 -1.85
CA HIS A 543 39.86 15.48 -2.62
C HIS A 543 39.99 16.19 -3.98
N LYS A 544 38.86 16.49 -4.62
CA LYS A 544 38.81 17.18 -5.90
C LYS A 544 37.69 18.24 -5.91
N PRO A 545 38.01 19.54 -5.86
CA PRO A 545 36.99 20.58 -5.80
C PRO A 545 36.19 20.65 -7.10
N PHE A 546 34.90 20.96 -6.99
CA PHE A 546 34.01 21.14 -8.15
C PHE A 546 33.71 22.61 -8.37
N ALA A 547 33.71 23.03 -9.64
CA ALA A 547 33.30 24.38 -10.03
C ALA A 547 31.88 24.66 -9.51
N THR A 548 31.63 25.90 -9.10
CA THR A 548 30.37 26.36 -8.46
C THR A 548 30.03 25.73 -7.10
N LEU A 549 30.87 24.84 -6.57
CA LEU A 549 30.82 24.34 -5.18
C LEU A 549 32.07 24.77 -4.40
N GLY A 550 32.63 25.94 -4.72
CA GLY A 550 33.98 26.34 -4.27
C GLY A 550 34.11 26.45 -2.75
N LEU A 551 33.24 27.22 -2.09
CA LEU A 551 33.26 27.36 -0.62
C LEU A 551 32.91 26.05 0.09
N TYR A 552 31.97 25.27 -0.46
CA TYR A 552 31.66 23.95 0.04
C TYR A 552 32.87 23.01 -0.01
N SER A 553 33.55 22.97 -1.16
CA SER A 553 34.80 22.21 -1.34
C SER A 553 35.85 22.64 -0.33
N ALA A 554 36.09 23.95 -0.18
CA ALA A 554 37.05 24.49 0.79
C ALA A 554 36.73 24.03 2.23
N SER A 555 35.46 24.09 2.64
CA SER A 555 35.06 23.62 3.97
C SER A 555 35.30 22.11 4.17
N LYS A 556 35.08 21.29 3.15
CA LYS A 556 35.27 19.83 3.25
C LYS A 556 36.75 19.43 3.17
N PHE A 557 37.59 20.19 2.45
CA PHE A 557 39.05 20.11 2.57
C PHE A 557 39.51 20.44 4.00
N ALA A 558 38.91 21.46 4.64
CA ALA A 558 39.23 21.82 6.02
C ALA A 558 38.86 20.69 7.00
N VAL A 559 37.71 20.02 6.82
CA VAL A 559 37.33 18.82 7.62
C VAL A 559 38.36 17.70 7.50
N ARG A 560 38.88 17.45 6.28
CA ARG A 560 39.92 16.44 6.05
C ARG A 560 41.21 16.78 6.79
N GLY A 561 41.69 18.02 6.70
CA GLY A 561 42.87 18.48 7.45
C GLY A 561 42.66 18.41 8.97
N LEU A 562 41.49 18.82 9.45
CA LEU A 562 41.12 18.78 10.85
C LEU A 562 41.13 17.36 11.41
N THR A 563 40.59 16.41 10.64
CA THR A 563 40.57 14.98 10.99
C THR A 563 41.97 14.42 11.19
N GLN A 564 42.91 14.77 10.31
CA GLN A 564 44.31 14.33 10.44
C GLN A 564 44.98 14.90 11.68
N ALA A 565 44.76 16.20 11.98
CA ALA A 565 45.30 16.84 13.17
C ALA A 565 44.77 16.17 14.46
N PHE A 566 43.45 16.02 14.58
CA PHE A 566 42.84 15.34 15.72
C PHE A 566 43.28 13.87 15.85
N ALA A 567 43.46 13.15 14.74
CA ALA A 567 43.96 11.78 14.78
C ALA A 567 45.35 11.67 15.43
N MET A 568 46.26 12.59 15.10
CA MET A 568 47.60 12.62 15.69
C MET A 568 47.57 12.99 17.18
N GLU A 569 46.77 14.00 17.54
CA GLU A 569 46.69 14.49 18.92
C GLU A 569 45.95 13.53 19.86
N MET A 570 44.95 12.81 19.35
CA MET A 570 44.09 11.94 20.18
C MET A 570 44.58 10.49 20.26
N ALA A 571 45.55 10.08 19.42
CA ALA A 571 46.13 8.74 19.44
C ALA A 571 46.66 8.30 20.82
N PRO A 572 47.35 9.15 21.63
CA PRO A 572 47.80 8.78 22.99
C PRO A 572 46.66 8.41 23.95
N HIS A 573 45.42 8.79 23.62
CA HIS A 573 44.22 8.52 24.41
C HIS A 573 43.41 7.31 23.91
N ASN A 574 43.95 6.52 22.96
CA ASN A 574 43.23 5.43 22.29
C ASN A 574 41.91 5.90 21.63
N ILE A 575 41.98 7.04 20.95
CA ILE A 575 40.90 7.57 20.13
C ILE A 575 41.35 7.61 18.67
N THR A 576 40.60 6.96 17.81
CA THR A 576 40.77 7.05 16.35
C THR A 576 39.89 8.17 15.80
N VAL A 577 40.43 8.96 14.88
CA VAL A 577 39.69 10.06 14.25
C VAL A 577 39.79 9.89 12.74
N ASN A 578 38.65 9.69 12.08
CA ASN A 578 38.58 9.49 10.63
C ASN A 578 37.45 10.34 10.03
N ALA A 579 37.39 10.39 8.72
CA ALA A 579 36.30 10.98 7.98
C ALA A 579 35.83 10.03 6.88
N TYR A 580 34.60 10.24 6.40
CA TYR A 580 34.06 9.57 5.23
C TYR A 580 33.72 10.62 4.16
N ALA A 581 33.98 10.29 2.91
CA ALA A 581 33.82 11.18 1.76
C ALA A 581 32.82 10.59 0.75
N PRO A 582 31.51 10.88 0.93
CA PRO A 582 30.49 10.44 -0.01
C PRO A 582 30.63 11.11 -1.39
N GLY A 583 30.23 10.37 -2.42
CA GLY A 583 30.03 10.85 -3.78
C GLY A 583 28.69 11.55 -4.01
N ILE A 584 28.05 11.25 -5.12
CA ILE A 584 26.71 11.74 -5.46
C ILE A 584 25.69 10.80 -4.82
N VAL A 585 25.05 11.23 -3.74
CA VAL A 585 24.11 10.42 -2.93
C VAL A 585 22.72 10.99 -3.04
N ASP A 586 21.72 10.15 -3.29
CA ASP A 586 20.30 10.54 -3.31
C ASP A 586 19.85 11.00 -1.92
N THR A 587 19.93 12.32 -1.68
CA THR A 587 19.64 12.98 -0.41
C THR A 587 19.07 14.39 -0.67
N PRO A 588 18.31 14.96 0.28
CA PRO A 588 17.80 16.34 0.16
C PRO A 588 18.88 17.40 -0.12
N MET A 589 20.11 17.20 0.37
CA MET A 589 21.23 18.10 0.09
C MET A 589 21.61 18.10 -1.39
N TRP A 590 21.67 16.92 -2.02
CA TRP A 590 22.02 16.78 -3.43
C TRP A 590 20.92 17.28 -4.37
N GLU A 591 19.66 17.25 -3.95
CA GLU A 591 18.56 17.89 -4.68
C GLU A 591 18.75 19.41 -4.78
N GLY A 592 19.19 20.06 -3.70
CA GLY A 592 19.54 21.48 -3.70
C GLY A 592 20.76 21.78 -4.58
N ILE A 593 21.75 20.87 -4.60
CA ILE A 593 22.92 20.98 -5.48
C ILE A 593 22.52 20.83 -6.95
N ASP A 594 21.68 19.83 -7.26
CA ASP A 594 21.15 19.60 -8.61
C ASP A 594 20.40 20.82 -9.14
N ALA A 595 19.48 21.38 -8.35
CA ALA A 595 18.69 22.55 -8.73
C ALA A 595 19.59 23.77 -8.97
N GLY A 596 20.57 24.01 -8.09
CA GLY A 596 21.52 25.11 -8.23
C GLY A 596 22.42 24.97 -9.46
N LEU A 597 22.92 23.76 -9.73
CA LEU A 597 23.73 23.48 -10.91
C LEU A 597 22.90 23.57 -12.19
N GLY A 598 21.67 23.06 -12.18
CA GLY A 598 20.73 23.16 -13.28
C GLY A 598 20.42 24.60 -13.66
N ALA A 599 20.17 25.46 -12.67
CA ALA A 599 19.93 26.89 -12.89
C ALA A 599 21.12 27.60 -13.56
N ILE A 600 22.36 27.25 -13.19
CA ILE A 600 23.57 27.84 -13.79
C ILE A 600 23.83 27.29 -15.19
N GLN A 601 23.54 26.01 -15.43
CA GLN A 601 23.90 25.29 -16.66
C GLN A 601 22.75 25.19 -17.67
N GLY A 602 21.57 25.74 -17.35
CA GLY A 602 20.39 25.69 -18.20
C GLY A 602 19.77 24.29 -18.31
N ARG A 603 19.83 23.47 -17.26
CA ARG A 603 19.25 22.11 -17.21
C ARG A 603 18.00 22.06 -16.35
N ALA A 604 17.10 21.12 -16.64
CA ALA A 604 15.94 20.89 -15.79
C ALA A 604 16.36 20.27 -14.44
N LYS A 605 15.50 20.43 -13.43
CA LYS A 605 15.69 19.80 -12.10
C LYS A 605 15.68 18.28 -12.25
N GLY A 606 16.64 17.60 -11.65
CA GLY A 606 16.89 16.16 -11.72
C GLY A 606 17.90 15.75 -12.80
N ASP A 607 18.08 16.57 -13.84
CA ASP A 607 18.98 16.24 -14.94
C ASP A 607 20.45 16.33 -14.53
N SER A 608 20.81 17.23 -13.61
CA SER A 608 22.22 17.42 -13.23
C SER A 608 22.71 16.22 -12.43
N MET A 609 21.96 15.75 -11.44
CA MET A 609 22.31 14.56 -10.66
C MET A 609 22.44 13.32 -11.56
N LYS A 610 21.48 13.09 -12.47
CA LYS A 610 21.55 11.99 -13.42
C LYS A 610 22.77 12.10 -14.35
N VAL A 611 23.01 13.27 -14.95
CA VAL A 611 24.14 13.51 -15.85
C VAL A 611 25.47 13.35 -15.14
N TYR A 612 25.62 13.86 -13.91
CA TYR A 612 26.85 13.72 -13.15
C TYR A 612 27.07 12.28 -12.69
N SER A 613 26.02 11.56 -12.28
CA SER A 613 26.11 10.13 -11.96
C SER A 613 26.52 9.31 -13.19
N GLU A 614 25.87 9.47 -14.33
CA GLU A 614 26.20 8.75 -15.57
C GLU A 614 27.61 9.05 -16.10
N ARG A 615 28.08 10.30 -15.93
CA ARG A 615 29.38 10.73 -16.49
C ARG A 615 30.56 10.53 -15.55
N LEU A 616 30.36 10.64 -14.24
CA LEU A 616 31.46 10.64 -13.27
C LEU A 616 31.53 9.35 -12.45
N VAL A 617 30.41 8.66 -12.21
CA VAL A 617 30.39 7.48 -11.34
C VAL A 617 30.69 6.24 -12.17
N ALA A 618 31.83 5.59 -11.92
CA ALA A 618 32.23 4.38 -12.65
C ALA A 618 31.24 3.21 -12.49
N LEU A 619 30.59 3.09 -11.33
CA LEU A 619 29.53 2.09 -11.08
C LEU A 619 28.20 2.38 -11.81
N GLY A 620 28.08 3.51 -12.50
CA GLY A 620 26.93 3.82 -13.38
C GLY A 620 25.61 4.09 -12.66
N ARG A 621 25.62 4.26 -11.33
CA ARG A 621 24.41 4.58 -10.54
C ARG A 621 24.68 5.66 -9.50
N THR A 622 23.64 6.40 -9.13
CA THR A 622 23.64 7.27 -7.96
C THR A 622 23.79 6.42 -6.69
N SER A 623 24.55 6.92 -5.72
CA SER A 623 24.68 6.28 -4.41
C SER A 623 23.40 6.42 -3.60
N GLN A 624 23.06 5.39 -2.83
CA GLN A 624 21.98 5.41 -1.84
C GLN A 624 22.56 5.69 -0.44
N PRO A 625 21.76 6.26 0.49
CA PRO A 625 22.20 6.51 1.86
C PRO A 625 22.83 5.28 2.55
N ASP A 626 22.36 4.06 2.23
CA ASP A 626 22.91 2.82 2.79
C ASP A 626 24.31 2.47 2.31
N ASP A 627 24.73 2.91 1.11
CA ASP A 627 26.11 2.73 0.65
C ASP A 627 27.08 3.44 1.61
N VAL A 628 26.70 4.65 2.07
CA VAL A 628 27.48 5.44 3.04
C VAL A 628 27.34 4.84 4.44
N ALA A 629 26.12 4.48 4.85
CA ALA A 629 25.88 3.90 6.17
C ALA A 629 26.62 2.57 6.36
N GLY A 630 26.77 1.77 5.30
CA GLY A 630 27.55 0.53 5.32
C GLY A 630 29.02 0.77 5.68
N VAL A 631 29.66 1.81 5.14
CA VAL A 631 31.05 2.14 5.48
C VAL A 631 31.14 2.78 6.86
N VAL A 632 30.24 3.70 7.21
CA VAL A 632 30.26 4.40 8.49
C VAL A 632 29.94 3.45 9.64
N GLY A 633 28.76 2.82 9.64
CA GLY A 633 28.30 1.95 10.71
C GLY A 633 28.85 0.53 10.62
N GLY A 634 28.98 -0.03 9.41
CA GLY A 634 29.44 -1.41 9.23
C GLY A 634 30.95 -1.62 9.28
N PHE A 635 31.77 -0.58 9.11
CA PHE A 635 33.24 -0.69 9.14
C PHE A 635 33.90 0.31 10.08
N LEU A 636 33.75 1.62 9.82
CA LEU A 636 34.45 2.67 10.56
C LEU A 636 34.00 2.78 12.04
N ALA A 637 32.77 2.41 12.37
CA ALA A 637 32.32 2.31 13.75
C ALA A 637 32.77 1.01 14.42
N GLY A 638 32.93 -0.08 13.65
CA GLY A 638 33.22 -1.41 14.16
C GLY A 638 34.68 -1.63 14.55
N ARG A 639 34.93 -2.75 15.24
CA ARG A 639 36.27 -3.16 15.71
C ARG A 639 37.30 -3.38 14.60
N ASP A 640 36.85 -3.71 13.40
CA ASP A 640 37.74 -4.02 12.27
C ASP A 640 38.49 -2.76 11.77
N SER A 641 38.09 -1.57 12.24
CA SER A 641 38.76 -0.29 11.98
C SER A 641 39.60 0.22 13.16
N ASP A 642 39.85 -0.57 14.20
CA ASP A 642 40.57 -0.13 15.43
C ASP A 642 41.99 0.39 15.16
N TYR A 643 42.60 0.00 14.02
CA TYR A 643 43.92 0.49 13.59
C TYR A 643 43.86 1.53 12.45
N VAL A 644 42.66 1.99 12.09
CA VAL A 644 42.45 3.01 11.04
C VAL A 644 42.31 4.36 11.74
N THR A 645 43.24 5.30 11.50
CA THR A 645 43.14 6.67 12.04
C THR A 645 43.73 7.68 11.05
N GLY A 646 43.22 8.92 11.07
CA GLY A 646 43.62 10.02 10.19
C GLY A 646 43.16 9.88 8.73
N GLN A 647 42.34 8.87 8.42
CA GLN A 647 41.94 8.57 7.06
C GLN A 647 40.66 9.31 6.67
N THR A 648 40.51 9.58 5.37
CA THR A 648 39.25 10.02 4.76
C THR A 648 38.84 9.00 3.73
N VAL A 649 37.89 8.13 4.08
CA VAL A 649 37.50 6.98 3.26
C VAL A 649 36.49 7.43 2.20
N VAL A 650 36.83 7.29 0.93
CA VAL A 650 35.98 7.66 -0.21
C VAL A 650 34.91 6.59 -0.47
N VAL A 651 33.65 7.03 -0.58
CA VAL A 651 32.48 6.17 -0.85
C VAL A 651 31.65 6.82 -1.97
N ASP A 652 32.07 6.62 -3.22
CA ASP A 652 31.56 7.42 -4.34
C ASP A 652 31.27 6.66 -5.64
N GLY A 653 31.43 5.35 -5.65
CA GLY A 653 31.24 4.52 -6.83
C GLY A 653 32.26 4.78 -7.95
N GLY A 654 33.44 5.33 -7.64
CA GLY A 654 34.55 5.54 -8.56
C GLY A 654 34.54 6.91 -9.25
N VAL A 655 34.24 7.99 -8.51
CA VAL A 655 34.34 9.37 -9.02
C VAL A 655 35.75 9.94 -8.79
N VAL A 656 36.35 9.64 -7.64
CA VAL A 656 37.70 10.06 -7.26
C VAL A 656 38.50 8.82 -6.84
N PHE A 657 39.72 8.70 -7.37
CA PHE A 657 40.67 7.63 -7.06
C PHE A 657 41.87 8.26 -6.34
N THR A 658 42.04 7.99 -5.04
CA THR A 658 43.10 8.59 -4.21
C THR A 658 43.78 7.60 -3.29
#